data_AF-A0AAE1T135-F1
#
_entry.id   AF-A0AAE1T135-F1
#
_cell.length_a   1.000
_cell.length_b   1.000
_cell.length_c   1.000
_cell.angle_alpha   90.00
_cell.angle_beta   90.00
_cell.angle_gamma   90.00
#
_symmetry.space_group_name_H-M   'P 1'
#
loop_
_entity.id
_entity.type
_entity.pdbx_description
1 polymer ?
#
loop_
_entity_poly.entity_id
_entity_poly.type
_entity_poly.pdbx_seq_one_letter_code
_entity_poly.pdbx_strand_id
1 'polypeptide(L)'
;MGAERYPPPWFSVAPMMEWTDNHYRTLARLISKKAWLYTEMLAAETIVYQTGNLDRFLAYGPEQHPIVLQIGGNNLENLAKATQLATPYGYDEINFNCGCPSPRVAGHGCFGVRLMLDPKFVAEAMCVIAANTNVPVSVKCRIGLDDHDSYNELCDFIYKVSSQSPTRHFIIHSRKALLNGISPADNRKIPPLKYEYYYALLRDFPDLQFTINGGINSIEEFHAARMEGAHGVMLGRAAYSNPWQILGLVDSAVYGAPLRSITRRQVLEQYQVYGDSVVRMYGSKPNIRDVVKPLLGLFHGEPRNVVWKRKVDAALLKKGMILIKLVYGSSNKTRTSCAYHQYFSTSQMGAERYPSPWFSVAPMMEWTDNHYRTLARLISKKAWLYTEMVAAETIVYQTGNLICCSDISEPESPLVIFFTTKRQTHIFRSNITGASASAGGSKGGLKIDVNKTNASSSSRLRSDFAGIAATGSSKREKDRFLAFGPEQHPIVLQIGGNKLENLAKATQMATPYGYDEINFNCGCPSPKVAGHGCFGVHLMLDPKFVAEAMSIIAANTNVPVSVKCRIGVDDHDSYNELCLSYSPAMPMWIFLRRMWSYILQVENYKFELAVKCKIVARELERKCPLASLLVGVANKAVRHVKTFHAFDSPWQILGLVDSAVNGAPLHSITRRQVLEQYQVYDDSVLGMYGPRPNVREVVKPLLGLFHAEPRNVMWKHKVDAAFRHCTTVESLFEETVVEIPDSVLDSPITEVPSGSTDMFIKVKSLLPPPFTVNKEELLYA
;
A
#
# COMPACT_ATOMS: atom_id res chain seq x y z
N MET A 1 -18.47 -22.56 36.03
CA MET A 1 -17.48 -22.00 35.09
C MET A 1 -18.09 -21.97 33.71
N GLY A 2 -17.92 -20.88 32.98
CA GLY A 2 -18.16 -20.81 31.54
C GLY A 2 -17.16 -19.81 30.98
N ALA A 3 -16.07 -20.29 30.38
CA ALA A 3 -15.04 -19.41 29.82
C ALA A 3 -15.61 -18.66 28.61
N GLU A 4 -15.15 -17.42 28.37
CA GLU A 4 -15.58 -16.61 27.23
C GLU A 4 -15.40 -17.40 25.93
N ARG A 5 -16.52 -17.76 25.28
CA ARG A 5 -16.53 -18.60 24.08
C ARG A 5 -15.82 -17.94 22.88
N TYR A 6 -15.73 -16.61 22.90
CA TYR A 6 -15.10 -15.78 21.88
C TYR A 6 -14.31 -14.64 22.55
N PRO A 7 -13.34 -14.02 21.86
CA PRO A 7 -12.66 -12.83 22.37
C PRO A 7 -13.66 -11.68 22.61
N PRO A 8 -13.42 -10.77 23.58
CA PRO A 8 -14.26 -9.59 23.81
C PRO A 8 -14.52 -8.75 22.54
N PRO A 9 -15.64 -8.01 22.43
CA PRO A 9 -16.04 -7.26 21.23
C PRO A 9 -15.24 -5.95 21.00
N TRP A 10 -13.94 -5.95 21.30
CA TRP A 10 -13.04 -4.81 21.08
C TRP A 10 -13.04 -4.32 19.63
N PHE A 11 -13.06 -5.22 18.65
CA PHE A 11 -13.18 -4.90 17.22
C PHE A 11 -14.43 -5.54 16.60
N SER A 12 -15.26 -4.73 15.96
CA SER A 12 -16.42 -5.20 15.18
C SER A 12 -16.47 -4.58 13.78
N VAL A 13 -17.02 -5.33 12.82
CA VAL A 13 -17.39 -4.80 11.50
C VAL A 13 -18.83 -4.31 11.54
N ALA A 14 -19.06 -3.06 11.11
CA ALA A 14 -20.38 -2.43 11.20
C ALA A 14 -21.44 -3.09 10.31
N PRO A 15 -22.71 -3.19 10.76
CA PRO A 15 -23.82 -3.62 9.90
C PRO A 15 -24.03 -2.60 8.78
N MET A 16 -24.04 -3.09 7.54
CA MET A 16 -24.11 -2.26 6.33
C MET A 16 -24.96 -2.96 5.25
N MET A 17 -26.20 -2.48 5.06
CA MET A 17 -27.12 -2.94 4.00
C MET A 17 -26.45 -3.01 2.63
N GLU A 18 -26.61 -4.14 1.96
CA GLU A 18 -25.98 -4.55 0.70
C GLU A 18 -24.45 -4.74 0.76
N TRP A 19 -23.82 -4.77 1.94
CA TRP A 19 -22.36 -4.91 2.08
C TRP A 19 -21.92 -5.96 3.12
N THR A 20 -22.58 -6.09 4.27
CA THR A 20 -22.30 -7.15 5.26
C THR A 20 -23.17 -8.40 5.07
N ASP A 21 -23.38 -8.76 3.81
CA ASP A 21 -24.06 -9.98 3.39
C ASP A 21 -23.31 -11.26 3.85
N ASN A 22 -23.96 -12.42 3.68
CA ASN A 22 -23.38 -13.72 4.06
C ASN A 22 -22.01 -13.95 3.39
N HIS A 23 -21.84 -13.48 2.15
CA HIS A 23 -20.65 -13.68 1.34
C HIS A 23 -19.47 -12.85 1.88
N TYR A 24 -19.67 -11.57 2.19
CA TYR A 24 -18.67 -10.72 2.82
C TYR A 24 -18.30 -11.23 4.21
N ARG A 25 -19.25 -11.71 5.02
CA ARG A 25 -18.93 -12.25 6.35
C ARG A 25 -18.05 -13.51 6.26
N THR A 26 -18.32 -14.44 5.33
CA THR A 26 -17.38 -15.54 5.07
C THR A 26 -16.01 -15.02 4.61
N LEU A 27 -15.91 -14.05 3.69
CA LEU A 27 -14.61 -13.46 3.29
C LEU A 27 -13.85 -12.86 4.49
N ALA A 28 -14.54 -12.06 5.30
CA ALA A 28 -13.98 -11.43 6.50
C ALA A 28 -13.45 -12.48 7.51
N ARG A 29 -14.15 -13.60 7.62
CA ARG A 29 -13.81 -14.73 8.50
C ARG A 29 -12.72 -15.66 7.95
N LEU A 30 -12.46 -15.67 6.64
CA LEU A 30 -11.25 -16.29 6.09
C LEU A 30 -10.00 -15.50 6.49
N ILE A 31 -10.10 -14.16 6.45
CA ILE A 31 -9.00 -13.23 6.77
C ILE A 31 -8.74 -13.17 8.29
N SER A 32 -9.76 -12.90 9.12
CA SER A 32 -9.62 -12.79 10.59
C SER A 32 -10.52 -13.78 11.34
N LYS A 33 -10.00 -14.40 12.40
CA LYS A 33 -10.74 -15.33 13.26
C LYS A 33 -11.31 -14.67 14.53
N LYS A 34 -10.92 -13.45 14.87
CA LYS A 34 -11.33 -12.78 16.11
C LYS A 34 -12.25 -11.55 15.94
N ALA A 35 -12.36 -10.97 14.74
CA ALA A 35 -13.29 -9.85 14.52
C ALA A 35 -14.75 -10.28 14.72
N TRP A 36 -15.55 -9.46 15.40
CA TRP A 36 -17.00 -9.61 15.50
C TRP A 36 -17.67 -9.12 14.22
N LEU A 37 -18.58 -9.91 13.66
CA LEU A 37 -19.22 -9.62 12.37
C LEU A 37 -20.72 -9.37 12.57
N TYR A 38 -21.19 -8.18 12.21
CA TYR A 38 -22.63 -7.90 12.19
C TYR A 38 -23.24 -8.28 10.83
N THR A 39 -24.49 -8.73 10.82
CA THR A 39 -25.28 -8.95 9.60
C THR A 39 -25.59 -7.65 8.86
N GLU A 40 -26.36 -7.72 7.78
CA GLU A 40 -27.19 -6.59 7.36
C GLU A 40 -28.34 -6.38 8.38
N MET A 41 -28.97 -5.21 8.35
CA MET A 41 -30.16 -4.94 9.17
C MET A 41 -31.39 -5.63 8.56
N LEU A 42 -31.91 -6.67 9.21
CA LEU A 42 -33.17 -7.30 8.81
C LEU A 42 -34.35 -6.59 9.47
N ALA A 43 -35.42 -6.35 8.71
CA ALA A 43 -36.68 -5.88 9.30
C ALA A 43 -37.41 -7.06 9.96
N ALA A 44 -38.00 -6.85 11.13
CA ALA A 44 -38.72 -7.87 11.87
C ALA A 44 -39.86 -8.48 11.03
N GLU A 45 -40.59 -7.63 10.32
CA GLU A 45 -41.63 -7.95 9.34
C GLU A 45 -41.10 -8.89 8.24
N THR A 46 -39.86 -8.69 7.79
CA THR A 46 -39.24 -9.55 6.75
C THR A 46 -38.96 -10.95 7.29
N ILE A 47 -38.58 -11.09 8.56
CA ILE A 47 -38.39 -12.40 9.19
C ILE A 47 -39.76 -13.08 9.37
N VAL A 48 -40.72 -12.40 10.02
CA VAL A 48 -42.05 -12.95 10.30
C VAL A 48 -42.78 -13.39 9.02
N TYR A 49 -42.87 -12.51 8.01
CA TYR A 49 -43.58 -12.79 6.76
C TYR A 49 -42.77 -13.61 5.73
N GLN A 50 -41.56 -14.08 6.08
CA GLN A 50 -40.79 -15.04 5.27
C GLN A 50 -40.50 -16.35 6.03
N THR A 51 -41.36 -16.75 6.97
CA THR A 51 -41.20 -17.98 7.77
C THR A 51 -40.91 -19.24 6.93
N GLY A 52 -41.45 -19.36 5.70
CA GLY A 52 -41.16 -20.46 4.78
C GLY A 52 -39.87 -20.32 3.94
N ASN A 53 -39.02 -19.33 4.21
CA ASN A 53 -37.81 -18.99 3.44
C ASN A 53 -36.73 -18.33 4.32
N LEU A 54 -36.72 -18.61 5.63
CA LEU A 54 -35.89 -17.91 6.62
C LEU A 54 -34.39 -18.06 6.35
N ASP A 55 -33.93 -19.24 5.92
CA ASP A 55 -32.52 -19.53 5.64
C ASP A 55 -31.90 -18.52 4.67
N ARG A 56 -32.67 -18.02 3.70
CA ARG A 56 -32.21 -17.01 2.74
C ARG A 56 -31.78 -15.70 3.39
N PHE A 57 -32.28 -15.40 4.58
CA PHE A 57 -32.00 -14.17 5.33
C PHE A 57 -31.14 -14.44 6.58
N LEU A 58 -31.40 -15.56 7.27
CA LEU A 58 -30.85 -15.86 8.59
C LEU A 58 -29.75 -16.93 8.61
N ALA A 59 -29.60 -17.77 7.58
CA ALA A 59 -28.56 -18.81 7.59
C ALA A 59 -27.15 -18.26 7.28
N TYR A 60 -26.15 -18.84 7.94
CA TYR A 60 -24.73 -18.54 7.75
C TYR A 60 -23.88 -19.80 7.96
N GLY A 61 -22.64 -19.79 7.47
CA GLY A 61 -21.69 -20.89 7.71
C GLY A 61 -21.18 -20.86 9.15
N PRO A 62 -21.08 -22.02 9.85
CA PRO A 62 -20.70 -22.07 11.28
C PRO A 62 -19.29 -21.53 11.56
N GLU A 63 -18.46 -21.30 10.53
CA GLU A 63 -17.21 -20.58 10.70
C GLU A 63 -17.39 -19.11 11.10
N GLN A 64 -18.54 -18.47 10.83
CA GLN A 64 -18.74 -17.02 10.96
C GLN A 64 -18.76 -16.49 12.39
N HIS A 65 -18.91 -17.33 13.42
CA HIS A 65 -18.81 -16.91 14.83
C HIS A 65 -17.48 -16.20 15.17
N PRO A 66 -17.45 -15.17 16.05
CA PRO A 66 -18.61 -14.48 16.62
C PRO A 66 -19.36 -13.63 15.57
N ILE A 67 -20.69 -13.77 15.55
CA ILE A 67 -21.62 -13.11 14.62
C ILE A 67 -22.85 -12.55 15.34
N VAL A 68 -23.20 -11.31 15.00
CA VAL A 68 -24.31 -10.55 15.59
C VAL A 68 -25.42 -10.33 14.57
N LEU A 69 -26.66 -10.70 14.89
CA LEU A 69 -27.82 -10.36 14.09
C LEU A 69 -28.27 -8.93 14.41
N GLN A 70 -28.31 -8.04 13.42
CA GLN A 70 -29.01 -6.77 13.55
C GLN A 70 -30.45 -6.86 13.04
N ILE A 71 -31.42 -6.59 13.93
CA ILE A 71 -32.84 -6.42 13.60
C ILE A 71 -33.28 -4.95 13.71
N GLY A 72 -34.42 -4.62 13.10
CA GLY A 72 -35.13 -3.36 13.28
C GLY A 72 -36.62 -3.52 12.98
N GLY A 73 -37.45 -2.66 13.57
CA GLY A 73 -38.90 -2.65 13.39
C GLY A 73 -39.56 -1.68 14.38
N ASN A 74 -40.87 -1.46 14.25
CA ASN A 74 -41.67 -0.57 15.11
C ASN A 74 -42.89 -1.27 15.74
N ASN A 75 -42.94 -2.60 15.71
CA ASN A 75 -44.01 -3.41 16.30
C ASN A 75 -43.43 -4.46 17.25
N LEU A 76 -43.90 -4.48 18.50
CA LEU A 76 -43.36 -5.35 19.55
C LEU A 76 -43.61 -6.83 19.28
N GLU A 77 -44.79 -7.21 18.76
CA GLU A 77 -45.13 -8.60 18.44
C GLU A 77 -44.24 -9.16 17.31
N ASN A 78 -44.01 -8.35 16.27
CA ASN A 78 -43.08 -8.69 15.19
C ASN A 78 -41.64 -8.82 15.71
N LEU A 79 -41.19 -7.93 16.62
CA LEU A 79 -39.85 -8.02 17.21
C LEU A 79 -39.70 -9.25 18.12
N ALA A 80 -40.72 -9.61 18.90
CA ALA A 80 -40.79 -10.86 19.65
C ALA A 80 -40.65 -12.06 18.71
N LYS A 81 -41.50 -12.11 17.68
CA LYS A 81 -41.61 -13.26 16.79
C LYS A 81 -40.39 -13.40 15.87
N ALA A 82 -39.84 -12.29 15.37
CA ALA A 82 -38.59 -12.29 14.61
C ALA A 82 -37.42 -12.80 15.45
N THR A 83 -37.33 -12.40 16.73
CA THR A 83 -36.28 -12.88 17.64
C THR A 83 -36.46 -14.37 17.95
N GLN A 84 -37.69 -14.82 18.23
CA GLN A 84 -38.01 -16.24 18.43
C GLN A 84 -37.64 -17.10 17.19
N LEU A 85 -37.90 -16.60 15.98
CA LEU A 85 -37.55 -17.28 14.72
C LEU A 85 -36.04 -17.22 14.41
N ALA A 86 -35.32 -16.23 14.94
CA ALA A 86 -33.87 -16.09 14.76
C ALA A 86 -33.03 -16.88 15.79
N THR A 87 -33.51 -17.06 17.02
CA THR A 87 -32.80 -17.78 18.09
C THR A 87 -32.30 -19.18 17.68
N PRO A 88 -33.06 -20.02 16.93
CA PRO A 88 -32.58 -21.32 16.44
C PRO A 88 -31.37 -21.26 15.48
N TYR A 89 -31.09 -20.12 14.84
CA TYR A 89 -29.91 -19.95 13.98
C TYR A 89 -28.61 -19.77 14.79
N GLY A 90 -28.71 -19.49 16.10
CA GLY A 90 -27.56 -19.54 17.01
C GLY A 90 -26.63 -18.33 16.99
N TYR A 91 -27.13 -17.14 16.62
CA TYR A 91 -26.38 -15.87 16.69
C TYR A 91 -25.84 -15.60 18.10
N ASP A 92 -24.67 -14.96 18.21
CA ASP A 92 -23.97 -14.78 19.49
C ASP A 92 -24.39 -13.50 20.25
N GLU A 93 -25.12 -12.60 19.60
CA GLU A 93 -25.70 -11.35 20.13
C GLU A 93 -26.88 -10.94 19.22
N ILE A 94 -27.92 -10.31 19.79
CA ILE A 94 -29.00 -9.66 19.01
C ILE A 94 -28.90 -8.13 19.19
N ASN A 95 -28.74 -7.40 18.08
CA ASN A 95 -28.61 -5.95 18.08
C ASN A 95 -29.83 -5.26 17.45
N PHE A 96 -30.34 -4.21 18.10
CA PHE A 96 -31.47 -3.44 17.60
C PHE A 96 -31.04 -2.12 16.93
N ASN A 97 -31.54 -1.84 15.73
CA ASN A 97 -31.18 -0.66 14.95
C ASN A 97 -32.03 0.57 15.31
N CYS A 98 -31.42 1.51 16.03
CA CYS A 98 -31.93 2.85 16.33
C CYS A 98 -31.13 3.95 15.60
N GLY A 99 -30.59 3.68 14.41
CA GLY A 99 -29.57 4.55 13.77
C GLY A 99 -29.57 4.65 12.25
N CYS A 100 -30.44 3.91 11.55
CA CYS A 100 -30.58 3.96 10.09
C CYS A 100 -31.41 5.18 9.63
N PRO A 101 -30.85 6.10 8.81
CA PRO A 101 -31.56 7.28 8.30
C PRO A 101 -32.13 7.04 6.88
N SER A 102 -32.48 5.79 6.54
CA SER A 102 -33.01 5.47 5.21
C SER A 102 -34.49 5.86 5.13
N PRO A 103 -34.96 6.60 4.10
CA PRO A 103 -36.38 6.96 3.96
C PRO A 103 -37.34 5.75 3.90
N ARG A 104 -36.85 4.59 3.43
CA ARG A 104 -37.63 3.31 3.47
C ARG A 104 -37.89 2.82 4.90
N VAL A 105 -37.05 3.22 5.86
CA VAL A 105 -37.02 2.72 7.24
C VAL A 105 -37.53 3.77 8.22
N ALA A 106 -36.95 4.97 8.20
CA ALA A 106 -37.31 6.08 9.08
C ALA A 106 -38.49 6.93 8.58
N GLY A 107 -38.81 6.82 7.28
CA GLY A 107 -40.06 7.34 6.71
C GLY A 107 -41.13 6.26 6.75
N HIS A 108 -41.24 5.44 5.70
CA HIS A 108 -42.34 4.48 5.54
C HIS A 108 -42.44 3.37 6.61
N GLY A 109 -41.31 2.97 7.21
CA GLY A 109 -41.31 1.96 8.29
C GLY A 109 -41.41 2.53 9.70
N CYS A 110 -41.32 3.85 9.88
CA CYS A 110 -41.25 4.52 11.18
C CYS A 110 -40.20 3.98 12.19
N PHE A 111 -39.16 3.26 11.75
CA PHE A 111 -38.11 2.70 12.60
C PHE A 111 -36.70 3.20 12.26
N GLY A 112 -35.65 2.58 12.81
CA GLY A 112 -34.27 3.03 12.63
C GLY A 112 -34.00 4.29 13.45
N VAL A 113 -33.42 5.33 12.85
CA VAL A 113 -33.05 6.53 13.63
C VAL A 113 -34.27 7.28 14.20
N ARG A 114 -35.46 7.12 13.60
CA ARG A 114 -36.70 7.74 14.12
C ARG A 114 -37.04 7.29 15.55
N LEU A 115 -36.61 6.08 15.94
CA LEU A 115 -36.77 5.53 17.29
C LEU A 115 -35.98 6.29 18.36
N MET A 116 -35.02 7.15 18.00
CA MET A 116 -34.35 8.02 18.98
C MET A 116 -35.29 9.05 19.62
N LEU A 117 -36.46 9.30 19.02
CA LEU A 117 -37.50 10.17 19.58
C LEU A 117 -38.47 9.44 20.52
N ASP A 118 -38.39 8.11 20.62
CA ASP A 118 -39.21 7.28 21.50
C ASP A 118 -38.34 6.25 22.26
N PRO A 119 -37.57 6.69 23.27
CA PRO A 119 -36.78 5.78 24.09
C PRO A 119 -37.62 4.81 24.93
N LYS A 120 -38.92 5.08 25.14
CA LYS A 120 -39.82 4.16 25.86
C LYS A 120 -40.13 2.94 25.00
N PHE A 121 -40.56 3.16 23.75
CA PHE A 121 -40.73 2.07 22.79
C PHE A 121 -39.43 1.28 22.59
N VAL A 122 -38.26 1.94 22.58
CA VAL A 122 -36.97 1.23 22.49
C VAL A 122 -36.70 0.37 23.74
N ALA A 123 -37.04 0.83 24.95
CA ALA A 123 -36.92 0.00 26.15
C ALA A 123 -37.85 -1.23 26.09
N GLU A 124 -39.12 -1.03 25.74
CA GLU A 124 -40.11 -2.11 25.55
C GLU A 124 -39.66 -3.12 24.50
N ALA A 125 -39.20 -2.65 23.34
CA ALA A 125 -38.64 -3.47 22.28
C ALA A 125 -37.46 -4.31 22.78
N MET A 126 -36.51 -3.73 23.53
CA MET A 126 -35.36 -4.45 24.05
C MET A 126 -35.73 -5.47 25.14
N CYS A 127 -36.73 -5.19 25.98
CA CYS A 127 -37.32 -6.18 26.89
C CYS A 127 -37.90 -7.37 26.14
N VAL A 128 -38.68 -7.11 25.08
CA VAL A 128 -39.33 -8.14 24.26
C VAL A 128 -38.33 -8.97 23.46
N ILE A 129 -37.26 -8.36 22.93
CA ILE A 129 -36.15 -9.06 22.26
C ILE A 129 -35.41 -9.95 23.28
N ALA A 130 -35.04 -9.40 24.45
CA ALA A 130 -34.36 -10.16 25.50
C ALA A 130 -35.18 -11.36 26.00
N ALA A 131 -36.51 -11.22 26.13
CA ALA A 131 -37.39 -12.30 26.54
C ALA A 131 -37.52 -13.46 25.51
N ASN A 132 -37.03 -13.28 24.27
CA ASN A 132 -37.12 -14.26 23.18
C ASN A 132 -35.75 -14.83 22.76
N THR A 133 -34.68 -14.57 23.51
CA THR A 133 -33.35 -15.12 23.23
C THR A 133 -32.53 -15.35 24.50
N ASN A 134 -31.46 -16.16 24.39
CA ASN A 134 -30.56 -16.49 25.51
C ASN A 134 -29.17 -15.85 25.37
N VAL A 135 -28.97 -14.96 24.38
CA VAL A 135 -27.70 -14.27 24.10
C VAL A 135 -27.80 -12.78 24.44
N PRO A 136 -26.67 -12.06 24.62
CA PRO A 136 -26.67 -10.64 24.92
C PRO A 136 -27.45 -9.80 23.90
N VAL A 137 -28.06 -8.72 24.39
CA VAL A 137 -28.81 -7.76 23.58
C VAL A 137 -28.18 -6.37 23.66
N SER A 138 -28.12 -5.68 22.51
CA SER A 138 -27.45 -4.37 22.38
C SER A 138 -28.23 -3.40 21.49
N VAL A 139 -28.03 -2.10 21.63
CA VAL A 139 -28.67 -1.08 20.78
C VAL A 139 -27.62 -0.35 19.93
N LYS A 140 -27.86 -0.22 18.62
CA LYS A 140 -27.03 0.60 17.73
C LYS A 140 -27.75 1.88 17.31
N CYS A 141 -27.32 3.02 17.85
CA CYS A 141 -27.93 4.34 17.61
C CYS A 141 -26.94 5.35 16.97
N ARG A 142 -27.34 6.62 16.99
CA ARG A 142 -26.53 7.80 16.66
C ARG A 142 -26.46 8.73 17.88
N ILE A 143 -25.80 9.87 17.73
CA ILE A 143 -25.77 10.95 18.74
C ILE A 143 -26.93 11.95 18.65
N GLY A 144 -27.94 11.69 17.80
CA GLY A 144 -29.08 12.59 17.59
C GLY A 144 -29.73 12.47 16.20
N LEU A 145 -30.85 13.16 16.03
CA LEU A 145 -31.69 13.17 14.83
C LEU A 145 -32.26 14.57 14.56
N ASP A 146 -32.05 15.07 13.34
CA ASP A 146 -32.51 16.39 12.91
C ASP A 146 -32.06 17.45 13.93
N ASP A 147 -32.95 18.17 14.61
CA ASP A 147 -32.58 19.16 15.63
C ASP A 147 -32.55 18.62 17.08
N HIS A 148 -32.91 17.34 17.27
CA HIS A 148 -32.73 16.59 18.52
C HIS A 148 -31.29 16.02 18.59
N ASP A 149 -30.29 16.89 18.80
CA ASP A 149 -28.87 16.52 18.87
C ASP A 149 -28.09 17.17 20.02
N SER A 150 -28.78 17.60 21.09
CA SER A 150 -28.12 17.96 22.34
C SER A 150 -27.50 16.74 23.02
N TYR A 151 -26.52 16.98 23.90
CA TYR A 151 -25.94 15.91 24.70
C TYR A 151 -26.94 15.32 25.71
N ASN A 152 -27.82 16.17 26.26
CA ASN A 152 -28.82 15.73 27.24
C ASN A 152 -29.86 14.80 26.62
N GLU A 153 -30.37 15.08 25.41
CA GLU A 153 -31.31 14.18 24.72
C GLU A 153 -30.69 12.79 24.43
N LEU A 154 -29.39 12.76 24.11
CA LEU A 154 -28.66 11.50 23.96
C LEU A 154 -28.54 10.76 25.30
N CYS A 155 -28.28 11.47 26.39
CA CYS A 155 -28.22 10.87 27.73
C CYS A 155 -29.59 10.39 28.22
N ASP A 156 -30.66 11.15 27.97
CA ASP A 156 -32.04 10.75 28.25
C ASP A 156 -32.41 9.47 27.50
N PHE A 157 -32.03 9.35 26.22
CA PHE A 157 -32.23 8.14 25.43
C PHE A 157 -31.49 6.94 26.06
N ILE A 158 -30.19 7.10 26.39
CA ILE A 158 -29.38 6.02 26.99
C ILE A 158 -29.90 5.64 28.39
N TYR A 159 -30.27 6.62 29.22
CA TYR A 159 -30.81 6.43 30.56
C TYR A 159 -32.16 5.69 30.51
N LYS A 160 -33.13 6.18 29.74
CA LYS A 160 -34.47 5.58 29.66
C LYS A 160 -34.42 4.16 29.06
N VAL A 161 -33.59 3.91 28.05
CA VAL A 161 -33.43 2.54 27.48
C VAL A 161 -32.71 1.58 28.43
N SER A 162 -31.70 2.04 29.18
CA SER A 162 -30.94 1.15 30.10
C SER A 162 -31.62 0.92 31.45
N SER A 163 -32.32 1.90 32.01
CA SER A 163 -33.07 1.76 33.26
C SER A 163 -34.30 0.87 33.10
N GLN A 164 -35.00 0.98 31.96
CA GLN A 164 -36.27 0.29 31.69
C GLN A 164 -36.11 -1.00 30.83
N SER A 165 -34.87 -1.45 30.55
CA SER A 165 -34.64 -2.73 29.85
C SER A 165 -33.33 -3.43 30.27
N PRO A 166 -33.12 -4.71 29.90
CA PRO A 166 -31.85 -5.43 30.10
C PRO A 166 -30.64 -4.88 29.30
N THR A 167 -30.82 -3.85 28.47
CA THR A 167 -29.76 -3.33 27.58
C THR A 167 -28.60 -2.74 28.38
N ARG A 168 -27.40 -3.33 28.28
CA ARG A 168 -26.17 -2.82 28.93
C ARG A 168 -25.04 -2.48 27.95
N HIS A 169 -25.28 -2.61 26.64
CA HIS A 169 -24.29 -2.31 25.59
C HIS A 169 -24.90 -1.46 24.46
N PHE A 170 -24.23 -0.35 24.14
CA PHE A 170 -24.66 0.63 23.15
C PHE A 170 -23.57 0.91 22.11
N ILE A 171 -23.92 0.86 20.82
CA ILE A 171 -23.00 1.11 19.70
C ILE A 171 -23.31 2.48 19.10
N ILE A 172 -22.57 3.50 19.52
CA ILE A 172 -22.82 4.91 19.20
C ILE A 172 -22.13 5.29 17.89
N HIS A 173 -22.91 5.63 16.87
CA HIS A 173 -22.35 6.33 15.70
C HIS A 173 -22.26 7.84 15.99
N SER A 174 -21.03 8.36 16.12
CA SER A 174 -20.70 9.74 16.51
C SER A 174 -21.07 10.83 15.49
N ARG A 175 -22.11 10.64 14.67
CA ARG A 175 -22.72 11.66 13.78
C ARG A 175 -24.23 11.64 13.92
N LYS A 176 -24.88 12.81 14.03
CA LYS A 176 -26.35 12.89 13.97
C LYS A 176 -26.89 12.45 12.61
N ALA A 177 -28.16 12.05 12.56
CA ALA A 177 -28.87 11.93 11.30
C ALA A 177 -29.51 13.26 10.90
N LEU A 178 -29.66 13.46 9.59
CA LEU A 178 -30.62 14.41 9.03
C LEU A 178 -31.53 13.59 8.10
N LEU A 179 -32.84 13.57 8.34
CA LEU A 179 -33.79 12.85 7.47
C LEU A 179 -34.15 13.65 6.23
N ASN A 180 -34.14 14.98 6.34
CA ASN A 180 -34.44 15.90 5.26
C ASN A 180 -33.17 16.35 4.51
N GLY A 181 -33.30 16.60 3.21
CA GLY A 181 -32.30 17.27 2.37
C GLY A 181 -31.06 16.47 1.93
N ILE A 182 -30.68 15.36 2.59
CA ILE A 182 -29.46 14.61 2.26
C ILE A 182 -29.63 13.08 2.21
N SER A 183 -28.84 12.40 1.38
CA SER A 183 -28.94 10.94 1.21
C SER A 183 -28.41 10.14 2.43
N PRO A 184 -28.76 8.84 2.57
CA PRO A 184 -28.13 7.96 3.55
C PRO A 184 -26.60 7.77 3.36
N ALA A 185 -26.03 8.08 2.20
CA ALA A 185 -24.58 8.10 1.99
C ALA A 185 -23.93 9.37 2.57
N ASP A 186 -24.61 10.50 2.43
CA ASP A 186 -24.11 11.81 2.86
C ASP A 186 -24.39 12.07 4.34
N ASN A 187 -25.41 11.42 4.90
CA ASN A 187 -25.61 11.16 6.34
C ASN A 187 -24.41 10.43 7.04
N ARG A 188 -23.39 10.04 6.28
CA ARG A 188 -22.12 9.45 6.76
C ARG A 188 -20.89 10.28 6.33
N LYS A 189 -21.10 11.53 5.90
CA LYS A 189 -20.07 12.48 5.40
C LYS A 189 -20.30 13.93 5.85
N ILE A 190 -21.55 14.42 5.80
CA ILE A 190 -21.90 15.83 6.03
C ILE A 190 -22.05 16.17 7.53
N PRO A 191 -22.98 15.56 8.33
CA PRO A 191 -23.16 15.97 9.72
C PRO A 191 -21.88 15.66 10.53
N PRO A 192 -21.28 16.60 11.27
CA PRO A 192 -19.94 16.47 11.83
C PRO A 192 -19.81 15.30 12.82
N LEU A 193 -18.57 14.87 13.05
CA LEU A 193 -18.26 13.91 14.10
C LEU A 193 -18.17 14.66 15.44
N LYS A 194 -19.01 14.27 16.41
CA LYS A 194 -18.88 14.66 17.82
C LYS A 194 -18.41 13.43 18.61
N TYR A 195 -17.10 13.28 18.79
CA TYR A 195 -16.53 12.18 19.57
C TYR A 195 -16.61 12.46 21.08
N GLU A 196 -16.50 13.72 21.45
CA GLU A 196 -16.71 14.27 22.79
C GLU A 196 -18.02 13.81 23.45
N TYR A 197 -19.12 13.67 22.70
CA TYR A 197 -20.36 13.07 23.19
C TYR A 197 -20.19 11.58 23.59
N TYR A 198 -19.45 10.79 22.80
CA TYR A 198 -19.21 9.38 23.11
C TYR A 198 -18.33 9.22 24.37
N TYR A 199 -17.26 10.00 24.49
CA TYR A 199 -16.38 9.92 25.67
C TYR A 199 -17.02 10.53 26.92
N ALA A 200 -17.97 11.46 26.78
CA ALA A 200 -18.81 11.91 27.90
C ALA A 200 -19.80 10.82 28.36
N LEU A 201 -20.37 10.00 27.46
CA LEU A 201 -21.19 8.85 27.87
C LEU A 201 -20.39 7.84 28.73
N LEU A 202 -19.09 7.67 28.49
CA LEU A 202 -18.22 6.84 29.35
C LEU A 202 -18.05 7.41 30.77
N ARG A 203 -18.15 8.74 30.93
CA ARG A 203 -18.08 9.45 32.22
C ARG A 203 -19.40 9.36 32.97
N ASP A 204 -20.52 9.58 32.27
CA ASP A 204 -21.84 9.76 32.89
C ASP A 204 -22.60 8.43 33.06
N PHE A 205 -22.19 7.35 32.39
CA PHE A 205 -22.77 6.02 32.50
C PHE A 205 -21.69 4.92 32.68
N PRO A 206 -20.92 4.92 33.79
CA PRO A 206 -19.79 4.00 33.98
C PRO A 206 -20.18 2.51 34.03
N ASP A 207 -21.42 2.20 34.40
CA ASP A 207 -21.96 0.82 34.45
C ASP A 207 -22.40 0.28 33.08
N LEU A 208 -22.31 1.09 32.01
CA LEU A 208 -22.73 0.72 30.65
C LEU A 208 -21.52 0.57 29.71
N GLN A 209 -21.58 -0.44 28.84
CA GLN A 209 -20.58 -0.64 27.80
C GLN A 209 -20.92 0.16 26.54
N PHE A 210 -19.93 0.78 25.91
CA PHE A 210 -20.12 1.58 24.71
C PHE A 210 -19.10 1.27 23.61
N THR A 211 -19.57 1.01 22.38
CA THR A 211 -18.70 0.83 21.20
C THR A 211 -18.74 2.08 20.32
N ILE A 212 -17.58 2.70 20.06
CA ILE A 212 -17.47 3.90 19.22
C ILE A 212 -17.57 3.53 17.72
N ASN A 213 -18.28 4.35 16.94
CA ASN A 213 -18.47 4.11 15.51
C ASN A 213 -18.51 5.40 14.68
N GLY A 214 -18.04 5.30 13.43
CA GLY A 214 -17.98 6.40 12.48
C GLY A 214 -16.62 7.09 12.44
N GLY A 215 -16.25 7.59 11.26
CA GLY A 215 -15.01 8.31 10.99
C GLY A 215 -13.70 7.50 11.03
N ILE A 216 -13.62 6.43 11.83
CA ILE A 216 -12.43 5.57 12.01
C ILE A 216 -12.20 4.66 10.78
N ASN A 217 -10.98 4.67 10.24
CA ASN A 217 -10.60 3.98 8.99
C ASN A 217 -9.34 3.10 9.07
N SER A 218 -8.59 3.11 10.17
CA SER A 218 -7.31 2.39 10.30
C SER A 218 -7.18 1.66 11.63
N ILE A 219 -6.16 0.81 11.76
CA ILE A 219 -5.84 0.09 13.01
C ILE A 219 -5.13 1.04 14.00
N GLU A 220 -4.42 2.03 13.48
CA GLU A 220 -3.83 3.14 14.23
C GLU A 220 -4.91 4.01 14.89
N GLU A 221 -5.95 4.42 14.14
CA GLU A 221 -7.12 5.14 14.68
C GLU A 221 -7.93 4.27 15.67
N PHE A 222 -8.00 2.96 15.44
CA PHE A 222 -8.58 2.01 16.40
C PHE A 222 -7.82 2.02 17.74
N HIS A 223 -6.48 1.98 17.70
CA HIS A 223 -5.67 2.02 18.91
C HIS A 223 -5.77 3.36 19.63
N ALA A 224 -5.80 4.48 18.90
CA ALA A 224 -6.04 5.80 19.49
C ALA A 224 -7.39 5.85 20.24
N ALA A 225 -8.46 5.34 19.64
CA ALA A 225 -9.77 5.27 20.29
C ALA A 225 -9.77 4.39 21.56
N ARG A 226 -9.09 3.23 21.52
CA ARG A 226 -8.94 2.34 22.69
C ARG A 226 -8.09 2.98 23.80
N MET A 227 -7.02 3.71 23.47
CA MET A 227 -6.15 4.39 24.45
C MET A 227 -6.87 5.53 25.17
N GLU A 228 -7.78 6.23 24.50
CA GLU A 228 -8.64 7.25 25.09
C GLU A 228 -9.86 6.67 25.86
N GLY A 229 -9.99 5.34 25.94
CA GLY A 229 -10.92 4.66 26.84
C GLY A 229 -12.13 3.99 26.18
N ALA A 230 -12.27 4.02 24.85
CA ALA A 230 -13.41 3.37 24.19
C ALA A 230 -13.45 1.85 24.49
N HIS A 231 -14.56 1.31 25.00
CA HIS A 231 -14.65 -0.12 25.36
C HIS A 231 -14.47 -1.04 24.14
N GLY A 232 -15.10 -0.68 23.02
CA GLY A 232 -14.93 -1.33 21.73
C GLY A 232 -14.99 -0.31 20.58
N VAL A 233 -14.55 -0.71 19.40
CA VAL A 233 -14.47 0.13 18.21
C VAL A 233 -15.06 -0.63 17.01
N MET A 234 -15.97 0.01 16.29
CA MET A 234 -16.66 -0.58 15.14
C MET A 234 -16.26 0.13 13.84
N LEU A 235 -15.60 -0.61 12.92
CA LEU A 235 -15.22 -0.12 11.60
C LEU A 235 -16.24 -0.55 10.54
N GLY A 236 -16.72 0.42 9.75
CA GLY A 236 -17.63 0.17 8.62
C GLY A 236 -16.91 0.17 7.28
N ARG A 237 -17.02 1.29 6.56
CA ARG A 237 -16.53 1.45 5.17
C ARG A 237 -15.09 0.97 4.94
N ALA A 238 -14.17 1.23 5.87
CA ALA A 238 -12.77 0.83 5.74
C ALA A 238 -12.58 -0.70 5.81
N ALA A 239 -13.28 -1.39 6.70
CA ALA A 239 -13.24 -2.85 6.78
C ALA A 239 -13.77 -3.50 5.49
N TYR A 240 -14.81 -2.92 4.86
CA TYR A 240 -15.34 -3.44 3.59
C TYR A 240 -14.49 -3.08 2.37
N SER A 241 -14.00 -1.84 2.27
CA SER A 241 -13.24 -1.36 1.10
C SER A 241 -11.79 -1.83 1.09
N ASN A 242 -11.22 -2.12 2.27
CA ASN A 242 -9.82 -2.50 2.47
C ASN A 242 -9.68 -3.72 3.43
N PRO A 243 -10.41 -4.84 3.22
CA PRO A 243 -10.52 -5.93 4.17
C PRO A 243 -9.18 -6.59 4.47
N TRP A 244 -8.24 -6.62 3.52
CA TRP A 244 -6.93 -7.22 3.76
C TRP A 244 -6.09 -6.45 4.77
N GLN A 245 -6.01 -5.12 4.63
CA GLN A 245 -5.16 -4.30 5.51
C GLN A 245 -5.78 -4.09 6.89
N ILE A 246 -7.13 -4.04 6.96
CA ILE A 246 -7.84 -3.93 8.23
C ILE A 246 -7.94 -5.30 8.92
N LEU A 247 -8.72 -6.23 8.36
CA LEU A 247 -9.03 -7.51 9.04
C LEU A 247 -7.80 -8.40 9.17
N GLY A 248 -6.86 -8.34 8.22
CA GLY A 248 -5.61 -9.11 8.27
C GLY A 248 -4.68 -8.72 9.43
N LEU A 249 -4.91 -7.57 10.07
CA LEU A 249 -4.21 -7.14 11.27
C LEU A 249 -4.99 -7.42 12.56
N VAL A 250 -6.34 -7.46 12.54
CA VAL A 250 -7.19 -7.54 13.73
C VAL A 250 -6.79 -8.65 14.70
N ASP A 251 -6.61 -9.89 14.22
CA ASP A 251 -6.27 -11.04 15.08
C ASP A 251 -5.00 -10.78 15.91
N SER A 252 -4.02 -10.06 15.35
CA SER A 252 -2.70 -9.84 15.95
C SER A 252 -2.57 -8.50 16.66
N ALA A 253 -2.94 -7.39 16.03
CA ALA A 253 -2.81 -6.05 16.57
C ALA A 253 -3.84 -5.76 17.67
N VAL A 254 -5.10 -6.18 17.48
CA VAL A 254 -6.17 -5.95 18.47
C VAL A 254 -6.14 -7.02 19.58
N TYR A 255 -5.90 -8.27 19.20
CA TYR A 255 -6.16 -9.43 20.06
C TYR A 255 -4.92 -10.29 20.36
N GLY A 256 -3.72 -9.78 20.10
CA GLY A 256 -2.44 -10.40 20.48
C GLY A 256 -2.16 -11.80 19.92
N ALA A 257 -2.92 -12.27 18.91
CA ALA A 257 -2.69 -13.59 18.34
C ALA A 257 -1.43 -13.60 17.45
N PRO A 258 -0.79 -14.77 17.26
CA PRO A 258 0.24 -14.94 16.24
C PRO A 258 -0.26 -14.50 14.86
N LEU A 259 0.61 -13.82 14.09
CA LEU A 259 0.32 -13.45 12.71
C LEU A 259 0.05 -14.70 11.86
N ARG A 260 -1.09 -14.73 11.17
CA ARG A 260 -1.50 -15.85 10.33
C ARG A 260 -0.78 -15.76 8.98
N SER A 261 0.00 -16.78 8.62
CA SER A 261 0.73 -16.89 7.34
C SER A 261 -0.16 -17.12 6.11
N ILE A 262 -1.44 -16.76 6.16
CA ILE A 262 -2.40 -17.00 5.07
C ILE A 262 -2.23 -15.96 3.97
N THR A 263 -2.10 -16.39 2.72
CA THR A 263 -1.91 -15.51 1.56
C THR A 263 -3.25 -15.08 0.94
N ARG A 264 -3.27 -13.96 0.19
CA ARG A 264 -4.44 -13.56 -0.60
C ARG A 264 -4.88 -14.65 -1.60
N ARG A 265 -3.94 -15.47 -2.10
CA ARG A 265 -4.22 -16.61 -2.97
C ARG A 265 -5.03 -17.68 -2.22
N GLN A 266 -4.56 -18.10 -1.04
CA GLN A 266 -5.25 -19.10 -0.22
C GLN A 266 -6.63 -18.62 0.25
N VAL A 267 -6.80 -17.34 0.57
CA VAL A 267 -8.13 -16.75 0.85
C VAL A 267 -9.03 -16.80 -0.39
N LEU A 268 -8.51 -16.48 -1.59
CA LEU A 268 -9.28 -16.62 -2.83
C LEU A 268 -9.67 -18.06 -3.14
N GLU A 269 -8.80 -19.03 -2.88
CA GLU A 269 -9.05 -20.46 -3.11
C GLU A 269 -10.09 -21.01 -2.13
N GLN A 270 -9.99 -20.69 -0.84
CA GLN A 270 -10.98 -21.05 0.17
C GLN A 270 -12.35 -20.38 -0.13
N TYR A 271 -12.34 -19.12 -0.55
CA TYR A 271 -13.54 -18.41 -0.97
C TYR A 271 -14.14 -18.96 -2.27
N GLN A 272 -13.32 -19.49 -3.18
CA GLN A 272 -13.78 -20.12 -4.41
C GLN A 272 -14.60 -21.37 -4.11
N VAL A 273 -14.15 -22.22 -3.17
CA VAL A 273 -14.90 -23.41 -2.71
C VAL A 273 -16.27 -23.03 -2.14
N TYR A 274 -16.33 -21.97 -1.33
CA TYR A 274 -17.58 -21.40 -0.82
C TYR A 274 -18.47 -20.84 -1.94
N GLY A 275 -17.92 -20.05 -2.87
CA GLY A 275 -18.71 -19.47 -3.96
C GLY A 275 -19.27 -20.52 -4.92
N ASP A 276 -18.46 -21.54 -5.25
CA ASP A 276 -18.88 -22.66 -6.09
C ASP A 276 -19.92 -23.57 -5.37
N SER A 277 -19.94 -23.66 -4.04
CA SER A 277 -20.99 -24.39 -3.31
C SER A 277 -22.29 -23.60 -3.21
N VAL A 278 -22.24 -22.29 -2.91
CA VAL A 278 -23.40 -21.38 -2.88
C VAL A 278 -24.11 -21.36 -4.24
N VAL A 279 -23.39 -21.22 -5.35
CA VAL A 279 -23.98 -21.21 -6.70
C VAL A 279 -24.60 -22.56 -7.07
N ARG A 280 -24.05 -23.69 -6.60
CA ARG A 280 -24.68 -25.01 -6.79
C ARG A 280 -25.95 -25.19 -5.95
N MET A 281 -25.96 -24.68 -4.71
CA MET A 281 -27.06 -24.86 -3.76
C MET A 281 -28.30 -24.04 -4.14
N TYR A 282 -28.13 -22.77 -4.52
CA TYR A 282 -29.25 -21.86 -4.79
C TYR A 282 -29.42 -21.50 -6.28
N GLY A 283 -28.56 -22.04 -7.16
CA GLY A 283 -28.69 -21.95 -8.62
C GLY A 283 -28.48 -20.55 -9.20
N SER A 284 -29.55 -19.75 -9.28
CA SER A 284 -29.54 -18.45 -9.99
C SER A 284 -29.59 -17.21 -9.08
N LYS A 285 -29.91 -17.38 -7.79
CA LYS A 285 -29.99 -16.31 -6.77
C LYS A 285 -29.47 -16.84 -5.43
N PRO A 286 -28.41 -16.29 -4.83
CA PRO A 286 -27.61 -15.15 -5.27
C PRO A 286 -26.96 -15.38 -6.63
N ASN A 287 -26.83 -14.31 -7.43
CA ASN A 287 -26.14 -14.41 -8.71
C ASN A 287 -24.62 -14.30 -8.49
N ILE A 288 -23.83 -14.77 -9.45
CA ILE A 288 -22.36 -14.81 -9.34
C ILE A 288 -21.71 -13.43 -9.06
N ARG A 289 -22.35 -12.31 -9.43
CA ARG A 289 -21.86 -10.97 -9.09
C ARG A 289 -22.01 -10.66 -7.61
N ASP A 290 -23.09 -11.12 -6.98
CA ASP A 290 -23.35 -10.92 -5.55
C ASP A 290 -22.27 -11.65 -4.74
N VAL A 291 -22.02 -12.92 -5.08
CA VAL A 291 -20.98 -13.76 -4.46
C VAL A 291 -19.58 -13.17 -4.68
N VAL A 292 -19.30 -12.50 -5.81
CA VAL A 292 -17.98 -11.94 -6.13
C VAL A 292 -17.79 -10.50 -5.63
N LYS A 293 -18.87 -9.74 -5.36
CA LYS A 293 -18.84 -8.35 -4.90
C LYS A 293 -17.91 -8.11 -3.69
N PRO A 294 -17.91 -8.95 -2.63
CA PRO A 294 -16.99 -8.78 -1.49
C PRO A 294 -15.50 -8.82 -1.85
N LEU A 295 -15.11 -9.61 -2.85
CA LEU A 295 -13.72 -9.73 -3.26
C LEU A 295 -13.16 -8.41 -3.80
N LEU A 296 -14.00 -7.47 -4.22
CA LEU A 296 -13.59 -6.21 -4.84
C LEU A 296 -12.79 -5.28 -3.90
N GLY A 297 -12.75 -5.56 -2.59
CA GLY A 297 -11.85 -4.89 -1.64
C GLY A 297 -10.48 -5.56 -1.47
N LEU A 298 -10.30 -6.84 -1.83
CA LEU A 298 -9.17 -7.67 -1.38
C LEU A 298 -7.78 -7.13 -1.79
N PHE A 299 -7.69 -6.49 -2.95
CA PHE A 299 -6.47 -5.88 -3.50
C PHE A 299 -6.44 -4.34 -3.34
N HIS A 300 -7.19 -3.77 -2.38
CA HIS A 300 -7.12 -2.35 -2.09
C HIS A 300 -5.68 -1.89 -1.76
N GLY A 301 -5.27 -0.74 -2.29
CA GLY A 301 -3.90 -0.22 -2.26
C GLY A 301 -2.86 -0.99 -3.10
N GLU A 302 -3.17 -2.17 -3.65
CA GLU A 302 -2.18 -2.97 -4.37
C GLU A 302 -2.01 -2.56 -5.84
N PRO A 303 -0.78 -2.66 -6.40
CA PRO A 303 -0.55 -2.53 -7.83
C PRO A 303 -1.45 -3.46 -8.65
N ARG A 304 -1.93 -2.97 -9.79
CA ARG A 304 -2.83 -3.68 -10.73
C ARG A 304 -4.25 -3.98 -10.20
N ASN A 305 -4.68 -3.50 -9.02
CA ASN A 305 -6.05 -3.65 -8.53
C ASN A 305 -7.11 -3.28 -9.58
N VAL A 306 -6.97 -2.12 -10.25
CA VAL A 306 -7.88 -1.68 -11.34
C VAL A 306 -7.91 -2.67 -12.52
N VAL A 307 -6.79 -3.30 -12.85
CA VAL A 307 -6.71 -4.32 -13.92
C VAL A 307 -7.35 -5.63 -13.49
N TRP A 308 -7.20 -6.00 -12.21
CA TRP A 308 -7.87 -7.16 -11.63
C TRP A 308 -9.40 -6.95 -11.61
N LYS A 309 -9.90 -5.81 -11.13
CA LYS A 309 -11.34 -5.45 -11.19
C LYS A 309 -11.89 -5.54 -12.61
N ARG A 310 -11.26 -4.87 -13.58
CA ARG A 310 -11.67 -4.94 -15.00
C ARG A 310 -11.66 -6.37 -15.57
N LYS A 311 -10.77 -7.25 -15.09
CA LYS A 311 -10.78 -8.69 -15.44
C LYS A 311 -11.94 -9.44 -14.79
N VAL A 312 -12.28 -9.13 -13.54
CA VAL A 312 -13.46 -9.67 -12.84
C VAL A 312 -14.73 -9.24 -13.57
N ASP A 313 -14.89 -7.96 -13.89
CA ASP A 313 -16.05 -7.43 -14.62
C ASP A 313 -16.20 -8.08 -16.01
N ALA A 314 -15.11 -8.17 -16.77
CA ALA A 314 -15.09 -8.81 -18.09
C ALA A 314 -15.27 -10.35 -18.06
N ALA A 315 -15.05 -10.97 -16.90
CA ALA A 315 -15.35 -12.38 -16.65
C ALA A 315 -16.84 -12.57 -16.30
N LEU A 316 -17.41 -11.70 -15.45
CA LEU A 316 -18.83 -11.68 -15.05
C LEU A 316 -19.81 -11.28 -16.18
N LEU A 317 -19.30 -11.05 -17.40
CA LEU A 317 -20.07 -10.89 -18.63
C LEU A 317 -20.12 -12.18 -19.48
N LYS A 318 -19.33 -13.22 -19.17
CA LYS A 318 -19.27 -14.47 -19.93
C LYS A 318 -20.17 -15.53 -19.31
N LYS A 319 -21.18 -15.98 -20.06
CA LYS A 319 -22.06 -17.10 -19.65
C LYS A 319 -21.21 -18.35 -19.36
N GLY A 320 -21.59 -19.10 -18.32
CA GLY A 320 -20.98 -20.40 -17.99
C GLY A 320 -19.63 -20.36 -17.26
N MET A 321 -19.27 -19.25 -16.61
CA MET A 321 -18.04 -19.20 -15.80
C MET A 321 -18.24 -19.69 -14.35
N ILE A 322 -17.47 -20.71 -13.97
CA ILE A 322 -17.21 -21.17 -12.60
C ILE A 322 -16.19 -20.22 -11.94
N LEU A 323 -16.24 -19.98 -10.62
CA LEU A 323 -15.36 -19.00 -9.94
C LEU A 323 -13.86 -19.27 -10.16
N ILE A 324 -13.49 -20.54 -10.38
CA ILE A 324 -12.14 -21.06 -10.66
C ILE A 324 -11.33 -20.23 -11.67
N LYS A 325 -11.99 -19.62 -12.67
CA LYS A 325 -11.32 -18.79 -13.71
C LYS A 325 -11.05 -17.34 -13.29
N LEU A 326 -11.53 -16.88 -12.12
CA LEU A 326 -11.15 -15.58 -11.54
C LEU A 326 -9.78 -15.63 -10.85
N VAL A 327 -9.43 -16.78 -10.25
CA VAL A 327 -8.12 -17.01 -9.62
C VAL A 327 -7.07 -17.41 -10.67
N TYR A 328 -7.44 -18.30 -11.61
CA TYR A 328 -6.53 -18.93 -12.58
C TYR A 328 -6.73 -18.46 -14.04
N GLY A 329 -7.18 -17.21 -14.24
CA GLY A 329 -7.64 -16.68 -15.54
C GLY A 329 -6.70 -16.91 -16.73
N SER A 330 -7.05 -17.92 -17.54
CA SER A 330 -6.27 -18.59 -18.60
C SER A 330 -5.14 -17.80 -19.27
N SER A 331 -3.89 -18.13 -18.91
CA SER A 331 -2.71 -17.80 -19.72
C SER A 331 -1.52 -18.72 -19.37
N ASN A 332 -1.37 -19.84 -20.09
CA ASN A 332 -0.10 -20.60 -20.14
C ASN A 332 0.92 -19.86 -21.03
N LYS A 333 1.22 -18.61 -20.67
CA LYS A 333 2.39 -17.85 -21.13
C LYS A 333 2.98 -17.17 -19.90
N THR A 334 3.99 -17.81 -19.35
CA THR A 334 4.84 -17.30 -18.27
C THR A 334 5.26 -15.86 -18.55
N ARG A 335 5.03 -14.99 -17.56
CA ARG A 335 5.55 -13.62 -17.53
C ARG A 335 5.95 -13.33 -16.09
N THR A 336 7.26 -13.37 -15.88
CA THR A 336 7.97 -13.32 -14.59
C THR A 336 7.56 -12.15 -13.69
N SER A 337 7.58 -12.38 -12.37
CA SER A 337 7.34 -11.32 -11.38
C SER A 337 8.01 -11.61 -10.02
N CYS A 338 9.29 -11.28 -9.88
CA CYS A 338 10.11 -11.57 -8.68
C CYS A 338 10.79 -10.32 -8.06
N ALA A 339 11.02 -10.30 -6.73
CA ALA A 339 11.58 -9.13 -6.02
C ALA A 339 12.17 -9.33 -4.58
N TYR A 340 13.50 -9.11 -4.38
CA TYR A 340 14.18 -8.23 -3.38
C TYR A 340 15.65 -7.97 -3.85
N HIS A 341 16.45 -6.99 -3.41
CA HIS A 341 16.19 -5.70 -2.71
C HIS A 341 17.21 -5.41 -1.59
N GLN A 342 18.49 -5.70 -1.78
CA GLN A 342 19.59 -5.38 -0.86
C GLN A 342 20.82 -4.86 -1.62
N TYR A 343 21.17 -3.58 -1.47
CA TYR A 343 22.54 -3.10 -1.70
C TYR A 343 23.28 -3.12 -0.36
N PHE A 344 24.57 -3.45 -0.36
CA PHE A 344 25.48 -3.20 0.77
C PHE A 344 26.87 -2.85 0.20
N SER A 345 27.82 -2.62 1.10
CA SER A 345 29.23 -2.31 0.80
C SER A 345 30.10 -2.93 1.92
N THR A 346 31.35 -3.28 1.62
CA THR A 346 32.37 -3.50 2.65
C THR A 346 33.63 -2.72 2.27
N SER A 347 34.01 -1.78 3.13
CA SER A 347 35.25 -1.02 3.03
C SER A 347 36.48 -1.89 3.30
N GLN A 348 37.53 -1.71 2.51
CA GLN A 348 38.88 -1.63 3.05
C GLN A 348 39.32 -0.17 3.08
N MET A 349 40.40 0.12 3.81
CA MET A 349 40.78 1.46 4.25
C MET A 349 41.23 2.33 3.07
N GLY A 350 40.65 3.53 2.88
CA GLY A 350 41.07 4.38 1.75
C GLY A 350 40.36 5.71 1.45
N ALA A 351 39.28 6.12 2.15
CA ALA A 351 38.70 7.45 1.97
C ALA A 351 37.85 7.89 3.18
N GLU A 352 38.21 9.00 3.84
CA GLU A 352 37.53 9.50 5.05
C GLU A 352 36.24 10.31 4.77
N ARG A 353 35.81 10.42 3.50
CA ARG A 353 34.86 11.46 3.08
C ARG A 353 33.38 11.18 3.36
N TYR A 354 32.92 9.94 3.19
CA TYR A 354 31.53 9.54 3.43
C TYR A 354 31.44 8.09 3.96
N PRO A 355 30.60 7.82 5.00
CA PRO A 355 30.30 6.45 5.42
C PRO A 355 29.35 5.75 4.44
N SER A 356 29.39 4.42 4.42
CA SER A 356 28.58 3.58 3.51
C SER A 356 27.07 3.90 3.57
N PRO A 357 26.33 3.78 2.45
CA PRO A 357 24.93 4.20 2.35
C PRO A 357 23.98 3.41 3.26
N TRP A 358 23.50 4.06 4.33
CA TRP A 358 22.34 3.59 5.10
C TRP A 358 21.02 3.81 4.35
N PHE A 359 20.98 4.74 3.38
CA PHE A 359 19.88 4.96 2.45
C PHE A 359 20.39 5.41 1.08
N SER A 360 19.85 4.82 0.01
CA SER A 360 20.09 5.24 -1.37
C SER A 360 18.81 5.32 -2.19
N VAL A 361 18.77 6.27 -3.13
CA VAL A 361 17.71 6.31 -4.14
C VAL A 361 18.06 5.31 -5.24
N ALA A 362 17.34 4.20 -5.26
CA ALA A 362 17.56 3.12 -6.22
C ALA A 362 17.36 3.60 -7.68
N PRO A 363 18.34 3.35 -8.59
CA PRO A 363 18.31 3.89 -9.94
C PRO A 363 17.26 3.25 -10.82
N MET A 364 16.56 4.11 -11.57
CA MET A 364 15.40 3.78 -12.41
C MET A 364 15.49 4.55 -13.73
N MET A 365 15.59 3.82 -14.84
CA MET A 365 15.59 4.38 -16.20
C MET A 365 14.34 5.21 -16.45
N GLU A 366 14.52 6.40 -17.05
CA GLU A 366 13.50 7.41 -17.30
C GLU A 366 12.95 8.06 -16.00
N TRP A 367 13.67 7.99 -14.87
CA TRP A 367 13.25 8.54 -13.57
C TRP A 367 14.39 9.08 -12.68
N THR A 368 15.59 8.48 -12.67
CA THR A 368 16.77 9.01 -11.92
C THR A 368 17.68 9.88 -12.80
N ASP A 369 17.04 10.69 -13.64
CA ASP A 369 17.67 11.71 -14.49
C ASP A 369 18.33 12.84 -13.65
N ASN A 370 19.07 13.75 -14.29
CA ASN A 370 19.80 14.80 -13.57
C ASN A 370 18.86 15.75 -12.82
N HIS A 371 17.70 16.06 -13.42
CA HIS A 371 16.67 16.91 -12.84
C HIS A 371 16.15 16.31 -11.52
N TYR A 372 15.82 15.01 -11.51
CA TYR A 372 15.43 14.33 -10.28
C TYR A 372 16.55 14.33 -9.23
N ARG A 373 17.81 14.11 -9.62
CA ARG A 373 18.93 14.12 -8.67
C ARG A 373 19.16 15.49 -8.04
N THR A 374 19.07 16.59 -8.81
CA THR A 374 19.12 17.94 -8.24
C THR A 374 17.96 18.18 -7.27
N LEU A 375 16.71 17.85 -7.62
CA LEU A 375 15.56 17.96 -6.70
C LEU A 375 15.80 17.16 -5.41
N ALA A 376 16.25 15.91 -5.55
CA ALA A 376 16.53 15.04 -4.41
C ALA A 376 17.62 15.62 -3.49
N ARG A 377 18.63 16.26 -4.06
CA ARG A 377 19.73 16.93 -3.35
C ARG A 377 19.36 18.28 -2.74
N LEU A 378 18.34 18.97 -3.25
CA LEU A 378 17.76 20.12 -2.55
C LEU A 378 17.11 19.67 -1.23
N ILE A 379 16.33 18.58 -1.27
CA ILE A 379 15.55 18.06 -0.13
C ILE A 379 16.40 17.27 0.90
N SER A 380 17.39 16.49 0.44
CA SER A 380 18.27 15.67 1.30
C SER A 380 19.75 15.89 0.95
N LYS A 381 20.58 16.14 1.97
CA LYS A 381 22.04 16.30 1.80
C LYS A 381 22.80 14.99 2.02
N LYS A 382 22.19 13.98 2.67
CA LYS A 382 22.86 12.69 3.00
C LYS A 382 22.38 11.47 2.21
N ALA A 383 21.30 11.55 1.44
CA ALA A 383 20.89 10.43 0.58
C ALA A 383 21.91 10.20 -0.56
N TRP A 384 22.29 8.95 -0.77
CA TRP A 384 23.12 8.54 -1.91
C TRP A 384 22.27 8.43 -3.18
N LEU A 385 22.66 9.14 -4.23
CA LEU A 385 21.91 9.25 -5.48
C LEU A 385 22.58 8.43 -6.58
N TYR A 386 21.88 7.48 -7.18
CA TYR A 386 22.43 6.74 -8.32
C TYR A 386 22.02 7.41 -9.64
N THR A 387 22.91 7.39 -10.64
CA THR A 387 22.56 7.74 -12.02
C THR A 387 21.55 6.76 -12.60
N GLU A 388 20.92 7.10 -13.73
CA GLU A 388 20.34 6.07 -14.60
C GLU A 388 21.41 5.03 -15.01
N MET A 389 21.00 3.80 -15.34
CA MET A 389 21.93 2.76 -15.80
C MET A 389 22.39 3.09 -17.22
N VAL A 390 23.63 3.56 -17.35
CA VAL A 390 24.27 3.81 -18.65
C VAL A 390 24.86 2.50 -19.17
N ALA A 391 24.70 2.22 -20.47
CA ALA A 391 25.41 1.11 -21.08
C ALA A 391 26.89 1.48 -21.25
N ALA A 392 27.81 0.55 -20.97
CA ALA A 392 29.24 0.75 -21.16
C ALA A 392 29.57 1.08 -22.63
N GLU A 393 28.86 0.43 -23.55
CA GLU A 393 28.82 0.73 -24.97
C GLU A 393 28.50 2.21 -25.24
N THR A 394 27.49 2.78 -24.59
CA THR A 394 27.11 4.19 -24.79
C THR A 394 28.23 5.14 -24.40
N ILE A 395 28.88 4.91 -23.25
CA ILE A 395 30.01 5.71 -22.77
C ILE A 395 31.16 5.64 -23.79
N VAL A 396 31.52 4.44 -24.24
CA VAL A 396 32.64 4.21 -25.17
C VAL A 396 32.37 4.76 -26.57
N TYR A 397 31.14 4.66 -27.09
CA TYR A 397 30.83 5.14 -28.46
C TYR A 397 30.59 6.65 -28.55
N GLN A 398 30.34 7.38 -27.45
CA GLN A 398 30.10 8.82 -27.49
C GLN A 398 31.33 9.68 -27.86
N THR A 399 32.54 9.22 -27.54
CA THR A 399 33.74 10.08 -27.63
C THR A 399 34.40 10.07 -28.99
N GLY A 400 34.38 8.92 -29.68
CA GLY A 400 34.87 8.73 -31.05
C GLY A 400 36.40 8.62 -31.16
N ASN A 401 36.88 7.41 -31.44
CA ASN A 401 38.28 7.00 -31.63
C ASN A 401 39.24 7.20 -30.44
N LEU A 402 39.68 6.09 -29.86
CA LEU A 402 41.07 5.85 -29.46
C LEU A 402 41.36 4.34 -29.43
N ILE A 403 42.61 3.95 -29.73
CA ILE A 403 43.05 2.56 -29.93
C ILE A 403 44.26 2.27 -29.03
N CYS A 404 44.39 1.01 -28.59
CA CYS A 404 45.52 0.41 -27.85
C CYS A 404 45.85 0.95 -26.43
N CYS A 405 45.61 0.10 -25.43
CA CYS A 405 46.68 -0.67 -24.75
C CYS A 405 46.16 -2.13 -24.66
N SER A 406 46.90 -3.22 -24.82
CA SER A 406 48.29 -3.60 -24.48
C SER A 406 48.51 -3.80 -22.97
N ASP A 407 48.51 -5.06 -22.56
CA ASP A 407 49.06 -5.66 -21.34
C ASP A 407 48.73 -4.99 -19.99
N ILE A 408 47.83 -5.63 -19.24
CA ILE A 408 47.63 -5.38 -17.80
C ILE A 408 47.86 -6.69 -17.06
N SER A 409 48.94 -6.73 -16.28
CA SER A 409 49.21 -7.79 -15.29
C SER A 409 48.28 -7.66 -14.08
N GLU A 410 48.01 -8.76 -13.41
CA GLU A 410 47.12 -8.83 -12.23
C GLU A 410 47.59 -7.94 -11.07
N PRO A 411 46.64 -7.25 -10.40
CA PRO A 411 46.71 -7.03 -8.96
C PRO A 411 45.53 -7.73 -8.26
N GLU A 412 45.82 -8.53 -7.23
CA GLU A 412 44.76 -9.08 -6.38
C GLU A 412 44.01 -7.95 -5.65
N SER A 413 42.67 -8.03 -5.62
CA SER A 413 41.83 -7.11 -4.84
C SER A 413 40.52 -7.80 -4.44
N PRO A 414 40.01 -7.58 -3.21
CA PRO A 414 38.93 -8.40 -2.65
C PRO A 414 37.57 -8.13 -3.31
N LEU A 415 37.01 -9.17 -3.93
CA LEU A 415 35.70 -9.17 -4.58
C LEU A 415 34.54 -9.12 -3.56
N VAL A 416 33.51 -8.31 -3.83
CA VAL A 416 32.33 -8.14 -2.94
C VAL A 416 31.02 -8.12 -3.73
N ILE A 417 29.97 -8.84 -3.27
CA ILE A 417 28.76 -9.16 -4.07
C ILE A 417 27.46 -8.95 -3.27
N PHE A 418 26.48 -8.21 -3.82
CA PHE A 418 25.20 -7.83 -3.15
C PHE A 418 23.97 -7.78 -4.12
N PHE A 419 22.75 -8.15 -3.67
CA PHE A 419 21.64 -8.68 -4.51
C PHE A 419 20.29 -7.89 -4.51
N THR A 420 19.73 -7.54 -5.69
CA THR A 420 18.75 -6.42 -5.84
C THR A 420 17.47 -6.67 -6.68
N THR A 421 16.58 -5.66 -6.75
CA THR A 421 15.39 -5.55 -7.61
C THR A 421 14.80 -4.13 -7.52
N LYS A 422 13.70 -3.84 -8.22
CA LYS A 422 12.51 -3.14 -7.68
C LYS A 422 11.30 -3.46 -8.57
N ARG A 423 10.08 -3.44 -8.01
CA ARG A 423 8.86 -3.06 -8.74
C ARG A 423 8.91 -1.53 -8.94
N GLN A 424 8.29 -0.87 -9.92
CA GLN A 424 7.64 -1.27 -11.18
C GLN A 424 7.40 0.03 -11.97
N THR A 425 7.65 0.05 -13.29
CA THR A 425 6.98 1.03 -14.19
C THR A 425 6.82 0.47 -15.60
N HIS A 426 5.76 0.91 -16.29
CA HIS A 426 5.50 0.72 -17.73
C HIS A 426 5.23 2.13 -18.31
N ILE A 427 5.31 2.40 -19.61
CA ILE A 427 4.29 2.20 -20.68
C ILE A 427 4.97 2.72 -21.98
N PHE A 428 4.79 2.13 -23.18
CA PHE A 428 3.92 2.70 -24.24
C PHE A 428 3.63 1.74 -25.40
N ARG A 429 2.63 2.10 -26.21
CA ARG A 429 2.13 1.38 -27.39
C ARG A 429 2.90 1.76 -28.67
N SER A 430 2.84 0.89 -29.66
CA SER A 430 2.85 1.27 -31.08
C SER A 430 1.69 0.58 -31.80
N ASN A 431 0.87 1.33 -32.54
CA ASN A 431 -0.09 0.74 -33.48
C ASN A 431 0.64 0.45 -34.80
N ILE A 432 0.39 -0.71 -35.40
CA ILE A 432 0.58 -0.93 -36.84
C ILE A 432 -0.67 -1.66 -37.35
N THR A 433 -1.15 -1.26 -38.52
CA THR A 433 -2.40 -1.72 -39.15
C THR A 433 -2.12 -2.45 -40.46
N GLY A 434 -2.97 -3.43 -40.80
CA GLY A 434 -2.90 -4.21 -42.04
C GLY A 434 -2.22 -5.57 -41.87
N ALA A 435 -2.63 -6.65 -42.57
CA ALA A 435 -3.76 -6.78 -43.49
C ALA A 435 -4.30 -8.24 -43.50
N SER A 436 -5.08 -8.58 -44.53
CA SER A 436 -5.67 -9.90 -44.82
C SER A 436 -4.60 -11.01 -45.06
N ALA A 437 -4.90 -12.30 -45.19
CA ALA A 437 -6.16 -12.95 -45.59
C ALA A 437 -6.40 -14.35 -44.95
N SER A 438 -7.20 -15.19 -45.61
CA SER A 438 -7.91 -16.35 -45.05
C SER A 438 -7.40 -17.73 -45.50
N ALA A 439 -7.58 -18.71 -44.60
CA ALA A 439 -7.89 -20.13 -44.86
C ALA A 439 -6.87 -21.07 -45.56
N GLY A 440 -6.88 -22.35 -45.13
CA GLY A 440 -6.46 -23.51 -45.91
C GLY A 440 -5.33 -24.37 -45.33
N GLY A 441 -5.36 -25.68 -45.62
CA GLY A 441 -4.13 -26.46 -45.81
C GLY A 441 -3.58 -27.31 -44.64
N SER A 442 -4.16 -28.51 -44.49
CA SER A 442 -3.55 -29.77 -44.02
C SER A 442 -2.02 -29.91 -43.81
N LYS A 443 -1.67 -30.60 -42.72
CA LYS A 443 -0.62 -31.65 -42.57
C LYS A 443 0.64 -31.60 -43.45
N GLY A 444 1.80 -31.44 -42.82
CA GLY A 444 3.10 -31.86 -43.36
C GLY A 444 4.22 -31.57 -42.37
N GLY A 445 4.93 -32.59 -41.90
CA GLY A 445 6.06 -32.42 -40.96
C GLY A 445 7.39 -32.72 -41.65
N LEU A 446 8.42 -31.90 -41.37
CA LEU A 446 9.81 -32.26 -41.64
C LEU A 446 10.75 -31.62 -40.60
N LYS A 447 12.00 -32.07 -40.58
CA LYS A 447 13.01 -31.78 -39.55
C LYS A 447 13.49 -30.32 -39.63
N ILE A 448 13.82 -29.74 -38.48
CA ILE A 448 14.64 -28.52 -38.42
C ILE A 448 16.10 -28.96 -38.57
N ASP A 449 16.79 -28.40 -39.58
CA ASP A 449 18.21 -28.62 -39.82
C ASP A 449 19.00 -27.38 -39.38
N VAL A 450 20.03 -27.57 -38.56
CA VAL A 450 20.68 -26.49 -37.80
C VAL A 450 21.92 -25.97 -38.53
N ASN A 451 21.72 -25.48 -39.76
CA ASN A 451 22.77 -24.76 -40.52
C ASN A 451 22.20 -23.89 -41.65
N LYS A 452 21.77 -22.66 -41.32
CA LYS A 452 21.63 -21.54 -42.29
C LYS A 452 21.50 -20.17 -41.60
N THR A 453 22.64 -19.63 -41.17
CA THR A 453 22.78 -18.20 -40.86
C THR A 453 22.53 -17.36 -42.11
N ASN A 454 21.64 -16.36 -42.06
CA ASN A 454 21.35 -15.49 -43.19
C ASN A 454 21.66 -14.02 -42.83
N ALA A 455 22.66 -13.43 -43.47
CA ALA A 455 23.33 -12.20 -43.04
C ALA A 455 22.66 -10.90 -43.57
N SER A 456 21.33 -10.80 -43.52
CA SER A 456 20.57 -9.67 -44.12
C SER A 456 20.07 -8.62 -43.12
N SER A 457 20.14 -8.87 -41.81
CA SER A 457 19.69 -7.95 -40.75
C SER A 457 20.75 -6.93 -40.30
N SER A 458 22.02 -7.14 -40.65
CA SER A 458 23.18 -6.33 -40.23
C SER A 458 23.35 -5.03 -41.02
N SER A 459 22.62 -4.83 -42.12
CA SER A 459 22.76 -3.66 -43.01
C SER A 459 22.01 -2.43 -42.49
N ARG A 460 20.75 -2.55 -42.06
CA ARG A 460 19.95 -1.42 -41.55
C ARG A 460 20.46 -0.85 -40.23
N LEU A 461 21.06 -1.68 -39.36
CA LEU A 461 21.71 -1.17 -38.15
C LEU A 461 23.01 -0.39 -38.42
N ARG A 462 23.52 -0.36 -39.67
CA ARG A 462 24.67 0.47 -40.06
C ARG A 462 24.27 1.82 -40.66
N SER A 463 23.11 1.94 -41.33
CA SER A 463 22.65 3.23 -41.89
C SER A 463 22.36 4.26 -40.79
N ASP A 464 21.64 3.82 -39.76
CA ASP A 464 21.01 4.74 -38.81
C ASP A 464 22.03 5.31 -37.80
N PHE A 465 23.15 4.61 -37.59
CA PHE A 465 24.29 5.09 -36.80
C PHE A 465 25.31 5.89 -37.62
N ALA A 466 25.47 5.60 -38.92
CA ALA A 466 26.41 6.33 -39.78
C ALA A 466 26.06 7.82 -39.92
N GLY A 467 24.76 8.17 -39.92
CA GLY A 467 24.31 9.55 -39.99
C GLY A 467 24.73 10.45 -38.82
N ILE A 468 25.01 9.87 -37.64
CA ILE A 468 25.42 10.62 -36.43
C ILE A 468 26.93 10.89 -36.44
N ALA A 469 27.73 10.03 -37.06
CA ALA A 469 29.19 10.18 -37.12
C ALA A 469 29.69 11.30 -38.06
N ALA A 470 28.81 11.87 -38.90
CA ALA A 470 29.18 12.88 -39.90
C ALA A 470 29.14 14.33 -39.39
N THR A 471 28.49 14.60 -38.25
CA THR A 471 28.45 15.92 -37.62
C THR A 471 29.34 15.93 -36.39
N GLY A 472 30.38 16.77 -36.38
CA GLY A 472 31.33 16.87 -35.27
C GLY A 472 30.64 17.35 -33.99
N SER A 473 30.32 16.43 -33.09
CA SER A 473 29.60 16.72 -31.86
C SER A 473 30.37 17.69 -30.97
N SER A 474 29.66 18.67 -30.42
CA SER A 474 30.28 19.68 -29.56
C SER A 474 30.83 19.03 -28.29
N LYS A 475 31.84 19.65 -27.65
CA LYS A 475 32.41 19.13 -26.40
C LYS A 475 31.32 18.86 -25.34
N ARG A 476 30.26 19.68 -25.31
CA ARG A 476 29.12 19.55 -24.39
C ARG A 476 28.23 18.32 -24.67
N GLU A 477 28.13 17.84 -25.91
CA GLU A 477 27.34 16.64 -26.23
C GLU A 477 28.03 15.33 -25.81
N LYS A 478 29.36 15.33 -25.75
CA LYS A 478 30.15 14.15 -25.36
C LYS A 478 29.95 13.82 -23.87
N ASP A 479 29.83 14.84 -23.03
CA ASP A 479 29.76 14.69 -21.57
C ASP A 479 28.35 14.31 -21.06
N ARG A 480 27.33 14.33 -21.94
CA ARG A 480 25.88 14.31 -21.61
C ARG A 480 25.39 13.22 -20.63
N PHE A 481 26.02 12.04 -20.59
CA PHE A 481 25.59 10.91 -19.74
C PHE A 481 26.43 10.76 -18.46
N LEU A 482 27.58 11.43 -18.37
CA LEU A 482 28.50 11.38 -17.23
C LEU A 482 28.56 12.70 -16.44
N ALA A 483 28.14 13.82 -17.04
CA ALA A 483 28.04 15.09 -16.34
C ALA A 483 26.96 15.08 -15.24
N PHE A 484 27.30 15.64 -14.08
CA PHE A 484 26.40 15.94 -12.97
C PHE A 484 26.83 17.25 -12.29
N GLY A 485 25.93 17.87 -11.52
CA GLY A 485 26.26 19.11 -10.78
C GLY A 485 27.09 18.83 -9.52
N PRO A 486 28.04 19.71 -9.13
CA PRO A 486 28.92 19.50 -7.97
C PRO A 486 28.18 19.41 -6.64
N GLU A 487 26.91 19.79 -6.59
CA GLU A 487 26.03 19.58 -5.44
C GLU A 487 25.63 18.12 -5.22
N GLN A 488 25.65 17.26 -6.25
CA GLN A 488 24.97 15.95 -6.22
C GLN A 488 25.65 14.87 -5.36
N HIS A 489 26.85 15.09 -4.85
CA HIS A 489 27.52 14.15 -3.93
C HIS A 489 26.71 13.89 -2.65
N PRO A 490 26.71 12.67 -2.09
CA PRO A 490 27.29 11.45 -2.66
C PRO A 490 26.46 10.90 -3.85
N ILE A 491 27.15 10.62 -4.97
CA ILE A 491 26.58 10.18 -6.24
C ILE A 491 27.28 8.92 -6.78
N VAL A 492 26.49 7.96 -7.25
CA VAL A 492 26.94 6.66 -7.75
C VAL A 492 26.67 6.52 -9.24
N LEU A 493 27.69 6.25 -10.05
CA LEU A 493 27.48 5.88 -11.44
C LEU A 493 26.98 4.43 -11.51
N GLN A 494 25.87 4.20 -12.19
CA GLN A 494 25.45 2.85 -12.55
C GLN A 494 25.81 2.53 -14.01
N ILE A 495 26.73 1.58 -14.19
CA ILE A 495 27.08 1.02 -15.51
C ILE A 495 26.48 -0.38 -15.70
N GLY A 496 26.29 -0.77 -16.96
CA GLY A 496 26.07 -2.16 -17.34
C GLY A 496 26.63 -2.41 -18.74
N GLY A 497 27.21 -3.58 -18.96
CA GLY A 497 27.68 -4.03 -20.27
C GLY A 497 27.83 -5.55 -20.30
N ASN A 498 27.95 -6.13 -21.49
CA ASN A 498 28.23 -7.56 -21.68
C ASN A 498 29.58 -7.83 -22.35
N LYS A 499 30.43 -6.80 -22.42
CA LYS A 499 31.79 -6.83 -22.96
C LYS A 499 32.75 -6.29 -21.91
N LEU A 500 33.67 -7.14 -21.45
CA LEU A 500 34.70 -6.77 -20.47
C LEU A 500 35.54 -5.58 -20.96
N GLU A 501 35.90 -5.56 -22.25
CA GLU A 501 36.61 -4.45 -22.90
C GLU A 501 35.89 -3.09 -22.80
N ASN A 502 34.55 -3.08 -22.81
CA ASN A 502 33.76 -1.86 -22.73
C ASN A 502 33.56 -1.44 -21.27
N LEU A 503 33.39 -2.41 -20.36
CA LEU A 503 33.33 -2.15 -18.93
C LEU A 503 34.63 -1.52 -18.41
N ALA A 504 35.80 -2.03 -18.84
CA ALA A 504 37.10 -1.41 -18.54
C ALA A 504 37.16 0.05 -19.02
N LYS A 505 36.95 0.28 -20.33
CA LYS A 505 37.04 1.62 -20.94
C LYS A 505 36.02 2.60 -20.36
N ALA A 506 34.77 2.18 -20.16
CA ALA A 506 33.74 3.02 -19.56
C ALA A 506 34.08 3.41 -18.11
N THR A 507 34.71 2.50 -17.36
CA THR A 507 35.16 2.76 -15.98
C THR A 507 36.35 3.73 -15.93
N GLN A 508 37.34 3.54 -16.81
CA GLN A 508 38.44 4.51 -17.00
C GLN A 508 37.91 5.90 -17.38
N MET A 509 36.96 5.97 -18.31
CA MET A 509 36.36 7.22 -18.80
C MET A 509 35.48 7.91 -17.75
N ALA A 510 34.82 7.14 -16.87
CA ALA A 510 33.97 7.67 -15.80
C ALA A 510 34.76 8.19 -14.59
N THR A 511 35.90 7.59 -14.27
CA THR A 511 36.67 7.91 -13.06
C THR A 511 37.04 9.40 -12.93
N PRO A 512 37.48 10.12 -13.99
CA PRO A 512 37.74 11.56 -13.94
C PRO A 512 36.54 12.47 -13.65
N TYR A 513 35.30 11.97 -13.74
CA TYR A 513 34.09 12.73 -13.38
C TYR A 513 33.86 12.79 -11.86
N GLY A 514 34.61 12.03 -11.06
CA GLY A 514 34.63 12.17 -9.59
C GLY A 514 33.45 11.54 -8.85
N TYR A 515 32.80 10.51 -9.40
CA TYR A 515 31.78 9.72 -8.71
C TYR A 515 32.29 9.13 -7.38
N ASP A 516 31.40 8.98 -6.39
CA ASP A 516 31.73 8.43 -5.07
C ASP A 516 31.71 6.89 -5.03
N GLU A 517 31.01 6.24 -5.98
CA GLU A 517 30.97 4.79 -6.19
C GLU A 517 30.68 4.48 -7.68
N ILE A 518 31.15 3.34 -8.18
CA ILE A 518 30.77 2.76 -9.48
C ILE A 518 30.05 1.43 -9.27
N ASN A 519 28.79 1.33 -9.71
CA ASN A 519 27.94 0.17 -9.51
C ASN A 519 27.64 -0.58 -10.82
N PHE A 520 27.96 -1.87 -10.86
CA PHE A 520 27.69 -2.76 -12.00
C PHE A 520 26.29 -3.40 -11.93
N ASN A 521 25.44 -3.11 -12.92
CA ASN A 521 24.06 -3.64 -12.99
C ASN A 521 23.94 -4.84 -13.95
N CYS A 522 24.18 -6.04 -13.41
CA CYS A 522 23.83 -7.32 -14.03
C CYS A 522 22.39 -7.78 -13.74
N GLY A 523 21.56 -6.94 -13.09
CA GLY A 523 20.20 -7.27 -12.64
C GLY A 523 19.05 -6.59 -13.41
N CYS A 524 19.29 -6.00 -14.58
CA CYS A 524 18.27 -5.22 -15.30
C CYS A 524 17.29 -6.10 -16.12
N PRO A 525 15.97 -6.13 -15.80
CA PRO A 525 15.00 -6.98 -16.51
C PRO A 525 14.31 -6.25 -17.67
N SER A 526 14.76 -5.04 -18.04
CA SER A 526 14.10 -4.23 -19.05
C SER A 526 14.22 -4.90 -20.43
N PRO A 527 13.14 -5.05 -21.21
CA PRO A 527 13.23 -5.59 -22.58
C PRO A 527 14.14 -4.78 -23.51
N LYS A 528 14.33 -3.46 -23.24
CA LYS A 528 15.31 -2.60 -23.94
C LYS A 528 16.78 -3.03 -23.70
N VAL A 529 17.03 -3.90 -22.73
CA VAL A 529 18.35 -4.27 -22.20
C VAL A 529 18.58 -5.78 -22.31
N ALA A 530 17.61 -6.57 -21.85
CA ALA A 530 17.66 -8.03 -21.89
C ALA A 530 17.22 -8.64 -23.24
N GLY A 531 16.54 -7.87 -24.11
CA GLY A 531 15.87 -8.37 -25.32
C GLY A 531 16.77 -8.99 -26.40
N HIS A 532 18.09 -8.90 -26.25
CA HIS A 532 19.08 -9.53 -27.13
C HIS A 532 19.79 -10.74 -26.50
N GLY A 533 19.27 -11.27 -25.38
CA GLY A 533 19.69 -12.55 -24.78
C GLY A 533 21.01 -12.56 -24.01
N CYS A 534 21.92 -11.63 -24.30
CA CYS A 534 23.28 -11.61 -23.74
C CYS A 534 23.53 -10.46 -22.75
N PHE A 535 22.50 -9.80 -22.19
CA PHE A 535 22.67 -8.59 -21.36
C PHE A 535 21.56 -8.41 -20.32
N GLY A 536 21.74 -7.47 -19.38
CA GLY A 536 20.85 -7.26 -18.24
C GLY A 536 20.77 -8.50 -17.33
N VAL A 537 19.56 -8.86 -16.92
CA VAL A 537 19.26 -10.00 -16.04
C VAL A 537 19.84 -11.34 -16.52
N HIS A 538 20.09 -11.51 -17.82
CA HIS A 538 20.71 -12.73 -18.35
C HIS A 538 22.17 -12.92 -17.93
N LEU A 539 22.88 -11.85 -17.56
CA LEU A 539 24.26 -11.95 -17.05
C LEU A 539 24.34 -12.77 -15.76
N MET A 540 23.26 -12.88 -14.99
CA MET A 540 23.22 -13.70 -13.77
C MET A 540 23.17 -15.21 -14.04
N LEU A 541 22.96 -15.63 -15.30
CA LEU A 541 23.13 -17.01 -15.73
C LEU A 541 24.62 -17.36 -15.91
N ASP A 542 25.50 -16.36 -15.96
CA ASP A 542 26.96 -16.51 -16.04
C ASP A 542 27.65 -15.79 -14.86
N PRO A 543 27.73 -16.44 -13.68
CA PRO A 543 28.44 -15.87 -12.54
C PRO A 543 29.95 -15.69 -12.76
N LYS A 544 30.56 -16.37 -13.77
CA LYS A 544 31.97 -16.16 -14.10
C LYS A 544 32.15 -14.82 -14.78
N PHE A 545 31.35 -14.53 -15.81
CA PHE A 545 31.32 -13.21 -16.44
C PHE A 545 31.04 -12.09 -15.42
N VAL A 546 30.13 -12.30 -14.46
CA VAL A 546 29.86 -11.29 -13.41
C VAL A 546 31.05 -11.07 -12.48
N ALA A 547 31.81 -12.11 -12.13
CA ALA A 547 33.03 -11.97 -11.35
C ALA A 547 34.15 -11.29 -12.15
N GLU A 548 34.40 -11.71 -13.39
CA GLU A 548 35.37 -11.12 -14.31
C GLU A 548 35.07 -9.63 -14.58
N ALA A 549 33.80 -9.29 -14.80
CA ALA A 549 33.33 -7.92 -14.95
C ALA A 549 33.63 -7.07 -13.71
N MET A 550 33.36 -7.59 -12.51
CA MET A 550 33.64 -6.87 -11.26
C MET A 550 35.13 -6.66 -11.02
N SER A 551 35.97 -7.68 -11.25
CA SER A 551 37.42 -7.55 -11.16
C SER A 551 37.98 -6.55 -12.16
N ILE A 552 37.47 -6.55 -13.40
CA ILE A 552 37.91 -5.62 -14.44
C ILE A 552 37.45 -4.18 -14.16
N ILE A 553 36.26 -3.97 -13.59
CA ILE A 553 35.85 -2.62 -13.15
C ILE A 553 36.75 -2.15 -12.00
N ALA A 554 36.97 -3.00 -10.99
CA ALA A 554 37.86 -2.67 -9.85
C ALA A 554 39.29 -2.35 -10.27
N ALA A 555 39.87 -3.10 -11.22
CA ALA A 555 41.22 -2.86 -11.73
C ALA A 555 41.34 -1.60 -12.62
N ASN A 556 40.24 -0.91 -12.94
CA ASN A 556 40.19 0.24 -13.85
C ASN A 556 39.67 1.54 -13.20
N THR A 557 39.55 1.57 -11.86
CA THR A 557 39.23 2.80 -11.10
C THR A 557 39.93 2.81 -9.74
N ASN A 558 40.05 4.00 -9.14
CA ASN A 558 40.38 4.19 -7.72
C ASN A 558 39.14 4.51 -6.86
N VAL A 559 37.95 4.50 -7.45
CA VAL A 559 36.65 4.74 -6.79
C VAL A 559 36.08 3.40 -6.28
N PRO A 560 35.39 3.35 -5.11
CA PRO A 560 34.72 2.14 -4.64
C PRO A 560 33.79 1.50 -5.68
N VAL A 561 33.85 0.17 -5.81
CA VAL A 561 33.05 -0.60 -6.78
C VAL A 561 32.02 -1.48 -6.06
N SER A 562 30.80 -1.53 -6.59
CA SER A 562 29.70 -2.35 -6.06
C SER A 562 28.91 -3.04 -7.18
N VAL A 563 28.02 -3.97 -6.84
CA VAL A 563 27.22 -4.74 -7.82
C VAL A 563 25.72 -4.65 -7.53
N LYS A 564 24.92 -4.84 -8.59
CA LYS A 564 23.45 -4.85 -8.58
C LYS A 564 22.95 -6.01 -9.45
N CYS A 565 22.99 -7.22 -8.91
CA CYS A 565 22.34 -8.42 -9.46
C CYS A 565 20.87 -8.54 -8.97
N ARG A 566 20.22 -9.69 -9.15
CA ARG A 566 18.93 -10.07 -8.54
C ARG A 566 19.01 -11.47 -7.93
N ILE A 567 18.01 -11.77 -7.10
CA ILE A 567 17.83 -13.07 -6.41
C ILE A 567 17.44 -14.22 -7.38
N GLY A 568 17.03 -13.92 -8.62
CA GLY A 568 16.71 -14.95 -9.61
C GLY A 568 16.36 -14.39 -10.99
N VAL A 569 16.42 -15.27 -12.00
CA VAL A 569 16.11 -14.97 -13.43
C VAL A 569 14.65 -15.32 -13.76
N ASP A 570 14.19 -16.50 -13.30
CA ASP A 570 12.84 -17.03 -13.48
C ASP A 570 12.30 -17.59 -12.14
N ASP A 571 11.02 -17.96 -12.09
CA ASP A 571 10.31 -18.46 -10.90
C ASP A 571 10.67 -19.93 -10.54
N HIS A 572 11.94 -20.33 -10.70
CA HIS A 572 12.49 -21.67 -10.39
C HIS A 572 13.71 -21.57 -9.46
N ASP A 573 13.61 -22.12 -8.24
CA ASP A 573 14.63 -22.02 -7.18
C ASP A 573 16.00 -22.68 -7.48
N SER A 574 16.10 -23.46 -8.56
CA SER A 574 17.20 -24.41 -8.83
C SER A 574 18.56 -23.82 -9.20
N TYR A 575 18.69 -22.49 -9.34
CA TYR A 575 19.94 -21.84 -9.78
C TYR A 575 20.76 -21.22 -8.64
N ASN A 576 20.27 -21.24 -7.40
CA ASN A 576 20.83 -20.52 -6.25
C ASN A 576 22.05 -21.17 -5.55
N GLU A 577 22.71 -22.13 -6.18
CA GLU A 577 23.91 -22.79 -5.64
C GLU A 577 25.20 -22.42 -6.38
N LEU A 578 25.15 -22.23 -7.70
CA LEU A 578 26.36 -22.11 -8.54
C LEU A 578 27.12 -20.77 -8.36
N CYS A 579 26.42 -19.70 -7.97
CA CYS A 579 27.01 -18.38 -7.78
C CYS A 579 27.71 -18.20 -6.41
N LEU A 580 27.60 -19.18 -5.50
CA LEU A 580 28.03 -19.07 -4.10
C LEU A 580 29.12 -20.08 -3.71
N SER A 581 29.56 -20.93 -4.63
CA SER A 581 30.59 -21.95 -4.42
C SER A 581 32.04 -21.46 -4.60
N TYR A 582 32.23 -20.22 -5.08
CA TYR A 582 33.54 -19.68 -5.49
C TYR A 582 34.18 -18.71 -4.46
N SER A 583 34.03 -18.94 -3.16
CA SER A 583 34.79 -18.21 -2.13
C SER A 583 35.10 -19.06 -0.89
N PRO A 584 36.37 -19.26 -0.49
CA PRO A 584 36.73 -20.19 0.59
C PRO A 584 36.30 -19.80 2.02
N ALA A 585 35.93 -18.53 2.27
CA ALA A 585 35.89 -17.95 3.62
C ALA A 585 34.50 -17.95 4.31
N MET A 586 33.53 -18.77 3.87
CA MET A 586 32.11 -18.64 4.25
C MET A 586 31.52 -19.41 5.49
N PRO A 587 32.25 -20.06 6.43
CA PRO A 587 31.62 -20.88 7.49
C PRO A 587 30.51 -20.20 8.30
N MET A 588 30.74 -18.97 8.79
CA MET A 588 29.74 -18.23 9.58
C MET A 588 28.54 -17.77 8.73
N TRP A 589 28.73 -17.63 7.42
CA TRP A 589 27.68 -17.25 6.48
C TRP A 589 26.74 -18.41 6.14
N ILE A 590 27.19 -19.67 6.20
CA ILE A 590 26.31 -20.85 6.05
C ILE A 590 25.33 -20.94 7.23
N PHE A 591 25.78 -20.62 8.45
CA PHE A 591 24.92 -20.53 9.63
C PHE A 591 23.86 -19.42 9.48
N LEU A 592 24.29 -18.22 9.09
CA LEU A 592 23.38 -17.10 8.79
C LEU A 592 22.44 -17.40 7.61
N ARG A 593 22.90 -18.09 6.55
CA ARG A 593 22.07 -18.49 5.40
C ARG A 593 21.00 -19.51 5.81
N ARG A 594 21.31 -20.50 6.66
CA ARG A 594 20.28 -21.40 7.23
C ARG A 594 19.25 -20.62 8.06
N MET A 595 19.70 -19.70 8.90
CA MET A 595 18.81 -18.87 9.73
C MET A 595 17.97 -17.89 8.88
N TRP A 596 18.53 -17.35 7.80
CA TRP A 596 17.87 -16.38 6.91
C TRP A 596 16.94 -17.06 5.89
N SER A 597 17.26 -18.27 5.41
CA SER A 597 16.30 -19.10 4.66
C SER A 597 15.12 -19.53 5.52
N TYR A 598 15.33 -19.79 6.81
CA TYR A 598 14.25 -20.02 7.78
C TYR A 598 13.38 -18.76 8.01
N ILE A 599 13.93 -17.56 7.80
CA ILE A 599 13.19 -16.29 7.78
C ILE A 599 12.47 -16.07 6.43
N LEU A 600 13.07 -16.49 5.31
CA LEU A 600 12.57 -16.21 3.94
C LEU A 600 11.61 -17.24 3.35
N GLN A 601 11.51 -18.47 3.88
CA GLN A 601 10.46 -19.42 3.49
C GLN A 601 9.03 -18.98 3.88
N VAL A 602 8.87 -17.79 4.48
CA VAL A 602 7.59 -17.18 4.83
C VAL A 602 7.37 -15.89 4.00
N GLU A 603 7.15 -16.04 2.70
CA GLU A 603 6.64 -14.93 1.89
C GLU A 603 5.27 -14.47 2.42
N ASN A 604 5.16 -13.19 2.85
CA ASN A 604 4.09 -12.21 2.46
C ASN A 604 3.91 -11.01 3.44
N TYR A 605 4.57 -10.95 4.61
CA TYR A 605 4.18 -10.01 5.67
C TYR A 605 5.14 -8.84 5.97
N LYS A 606 4.75 -7.62 5.59
CA LYS A 606 5.51 -6.37 5.83
C LYS A 606 5.56 -5.91 7.29
N PHE A 607 4.56 -6.27 8.11
CA PHE A 607 4.45 -5.79 9.50
C PHE A 607 5.35 -6.58 10.48
N GLU A 608 5.76 -7.79 10.09
CA GLU A 608 6.41 -8.75 10.98
C GLU A 608 7.87 -8.38 11.30
N LEU A 609 8.50 -7.61 10.41
CA LEU A 609 9.90 -7.17 10.54
C LEU A 609 10.14 -6.43 11.86
N ALA A 610 9.26 -5.49 12.25
CA ALA A 610 9.43 -4.69 13.46
C ALA A 610 9.29 -5.49 14.78
N VAL A 611 8.56 -6.62 14.76
CA VAL A 611 8.39 -7.50 15.93
C VAL A 611 9.50 -8.55 15.99
N LYS A 612 9.80 -9.22 14.86
CA LYS A 612 10.90 -10.19 14.79
C LYS A 612 12.27 -9.55 15.01
N CYS A 613 12.49 -8.30 14.56
CA CYS A 613 13.69 -7.54 14.90
C CYS A 613 13.85 -7.30 16.42
N LYS A 614 12.80 -7.25 17.23
CA LYS A 614 12.95 -7.15 18.71
C LYS A 614 13.40 -8.47 19.35
N ILE A 615 12.96 -9.61 18.81
CA ILE A 615 13.38 -10.94 19.30
C ILE A 615 14.83 -11.20 18.88
N VAL A 616 15.16 -10.91 17.61
CA VAL A 616 16.53 -11.03 17.09
C VAL A 616 17.47 -10.00 17.76
N ALA A 617 17.00 -8.79 18.08
CA ALA A 617 17.78 -7.81 18.85
C ALA A 617 18.21 -8.37 20.21
N ARG A 618 17.30 -8.95 21.00
CA ARG A 618 17.64 -9.54 22.31
C ARG A 618 18.71 -10.64 22.21
N GLU A 619 18.66 -11.47 21.17
CA GLU A 619 19.64 -12.54 20.98
C GLU A 619 20.98 -12.05 20.37
N LEU A 620 20.98 -10.87 19.72
CA LEU A 620 22.18 -10.15 19.27
C LEU A 620 22.83 -9.34 20.41
N GLU A 621 22.04 -8.64 21.23
CA GLU A 621 22.47 -7.94 22.44
C GLU A 621 23.19 -8.89 23.41
N ARG A 622 22.76 -10.16 23.46
CA ARG A 622 23.39 -11.23 24.24
C ARG A 622 24.72 -11.74 23.66
N LYS A 623 25.16 -11.27 22.49
CA LYS A 623 26.35 -11.78 21.76
C LYS A 623 27.28 -10.71 21.16
N CYS A 624 26.83 -9.47 20.95
CA CYS A 624 27.67 -8.40 20.39
C CYS A 624 27.22 -7.02 20.90
N PRO A 625 28.04 -6.31 21.72
CA PRO A 625 27.66 -5.03 22.33
C PRO A 625 27.31 -3.90 21.33
N LEU A 626 27.82 -3.93 20.10
CA LEU A 626 27.53 -2.93 19.06
C LEU A 626 26.15 -3.08 18.39
N ALA A 627 25.40 -4.17 18.66
CA ALA A 627 24.13 -4.44 17.99
C ALA A 627 23.01 -3.43 18.30
N SER A 628 23.04 -2.82 19.49
CA SER A 628 22.01 -1.87 19.96
C SER A 628 21.84 -0.65 19.04
N LEU A 629 22.96 -0.10 18.53
CA LEU A 629 22.97 1.07 17.66
C LEU A 629 22.28 0.77 16.30
N LEU A 630 22.62 -0.36 15.70
CA LEU A 630 22.02 -0.85 14.44
C LEU A 630 20.51 -1.12 14.59
N VAL A 631 20.11 -1.74 15.71
CA VAL A 631 18.69 -2.01 16.03
C VAL A 631 17.91 -0.70 16.21
N GLY A 632 18.52 0.33 16.83
CA GLY A 632 17.92 1.65 17.01
C GLY A 632 17.59 2.35 15.70
N VAL A 633 18.57 2.46 14.78
CA VAL A 633 18.38 3.11 13.47
C VAL A 633 17.37 2.36 12.61
N ALA A 634 17.45 1.02 12.54
CA ALA A 634 16.48 0.21 11.79
C ALA A 634 15.04 0.41 12.32
N ASN A 635 14.86 0.53 13.65
CA ASN A 635 13.57 0.81 14.26
C ASN A 635 13.02 2.21 13.96
N LYS A 636 13.87 3.23 13.80
CA LYS A 636 13.43 4.55 13.33
C LYS A 636 13.01 4.50 11.85
N ALA A 637 13.87 3.99 10.97
CA ALA A 637 13.64 3.99 9.53
C ALA A 637 12.36 3.24 9.12
N VAL A 638 12.12 2.03 9.65
CA VAL A 638 10.98 1.18 9.25
C VAL A 638 9.61 1.76 9.65
N ARG A 639 9.54 2.63 10.67
CA ARG A 639 8.26 3.20 11.15
C ARG A 639 7.75 4.38 10.30
N HIS A 640 8.63 5.10 9.61
CA HIS A 640 8.28 6.35 8.94
C HIS A 640 8.04 6.19 7.43
N VAL A 641 8.65 5.20 6.78
CA VAL A 641 8.52 4.99 5.32
C VAL A 641 7.25 4.20 4.99
N LYS A 642 6.10 4.91 4.98
CA LYS A 642 4.85 4.41 4.35
C LYS A 642 5.05 4.21 2.83
N THR A 643 4.20 3.38 2.23
CA THR A 643 4.42 2.82 0.88
C THR A 643 4.25 3.82 -0.27
N PHE A 644 5.30 4.59 -0.53
CA PHE A 644 5.44 5.46 -1.71
C PHE A 644 6.83 5.26 -2.33
N HIS A 645 6.99 5.53 -3.62
CA HIS A 645 8.32 5.73 -4.21
C HIS A 645 8.81 7.15 -3.90
N ALA A 646 10.13 7.36 -3.86
CA ALA A 646 10.71 8.70 -3.73
C ALA A 646 10.42 9.62 -4.95
N PHE A 647 9.81 9.08 -6.01
CA PHE A 647 9.22 9.84 -7.13
C PHE A 647 7.75 10.21 -6.89
N ASP A 648 7.00 9.38 -6.13
CA ASP A 648 5.61 9.65 -5.81
C ASP A 648 5.50 10.76 -4.76
N SER A 649 6.36 10.71 -3.72
CA SER A 649 6.42 11.67 -2.61
C SER A 649 7.88 11.96 -2.19
N PRO A 650 8.66 12.70 -3.02
CA PRO A 650 10.04 13.09 -2.70
C PRO A 650 10.15 13.86 -1.38
N TRP A 651 9.21 14.79 -1.11
CA TRP A 651 9.24 15.64 0.08
C TRP A 651 9.25 14.82 1.39
N GLN A 652 8.27 13.92 1.53
CA GLN A 652 8.09 13.13 2.75
C GLN A 652 9.17 12.04 2.90
N ILE A 653 9.63 11.45 1.80
CA ILE A 653 10.65 10.39 1.87
C ILE A 653 12.04 10.98 2.10
N LEU A 654 12.49 11.88 1.24
CA LEU A 654 13.86 12.38 1.28
C LEU A 654 14.08 13.33 2.46
N GLY A 655 13.10 14.18 2.78
CA GLY A 655 13.22 15.13 3.88
C GLY A 655 13.39 14.46 5.24
N LEU A 656 12.80 13.27 5.43
CA LEU A 656 12.91 12.52 6.68
C LEU A 656 14.12 11.58 6.73
N VAL A 657 14.76 11.25 5.61
CA VAL A 657 15.94 10.35 5.58
C VAL A 657 17.11 10.91 6.39
N ASP A 658 17.37 12.21 6.29
CA ASP A 658 18.56 12.79 6.92
C ASP A 658 18.46 12.78 8.45
N SER A 659 17.26 12.98 9.03
CA SER A 659 17.00 12.76 10.47
C SER A 659 16.84 11.27 10.83
N ALA A 660 15.88 10.58 10.21
CA ALA A 660 15.43 9.27 10.66
C ALA A 660 16.43 8.13 10.39
N VAL A 661 17.32 8.30 9.41
CA VAL A 661 18.38 7.34 9.06
C VAL A 661 19.75 7.85 9.50
N ASN A 662 20.07 9.12 9.20
CA ASN A 662 21.42 9.66 9.35
C ASN A 662 21.62 10.63 10.54
N GLY A 663 20.64 10.68 11.46
CA GLY A 663 20.73 11.41 12.73
C GLY A 663 20.93 12.92 12.64
N ALA A 664 20.68 13.54 11.48
CA ALA A 664 20.80 14.98 11.30
C ALA A 664 19.64 15.74 11.96
N PRO A 665 19.82 17.02 12.33
CA PRO A 665 18.69 17.91 12.58
C PRO A 665 17.78 17.98 11.36
N LEU A 666 16.46 18.10 11.58
CA LEU A 666 15.51 18.37 10.50
C LEU A 666 15.86 19.67 9.79
N HIS A 667 15.81 19.67 8.46
CA HIS A 667 16.04 20.87 7.67
C HIS A 667 14.82 21.80 7.73
N SER A 668 15.04 23.06 8.07
CA SER A 668 14.03 24.12 8.09
C SER A 668 13.61 24.60 6.69
N ILE A 669 14.03 23.92 5.63
CA ILE A 669 13.75 24.30 4.25
C ILE A 669 12.28 24.07 3.92
N THR A 670 11.65 25.05 3.26
CA THR A 670 10.23 24.98 2.84
C THR A 670 10.09 24.51 1.40
N ARG A 671 8.88 24.12 0.98
CA ARG A 671 8.63 23.74 -0.42
C ARG A 671 8.82 24.93 -1.36
N ARG A 672 8.49 26.15 -0.92
CA ARG A 672 8.75 27.39 -1.66
C ARG A 672 10.24 27.56 -1.93
N GLN A 673 11.07 27.43 -0.89
CA GLN A 673 12.53 27.53 -1.01
C GLN A 673 13.15 26.46 -1.89
N VAL A 674 12.59 25.24 -1.93
CA VAL A 674 13.01 24.21 -2.89
C VAL A 674 12.60 24.56 -4.32
N LEU A 675 11.41 25.12 -4.55
CA LEU A 675 11.01 25.57 -5.89
C LEU A 675 11.88 26.74 -6.38
N GLU A 676 12.15 27.74 -5.52
CA GLU A 676 13.04 28.87 -5.80
C GLU A 676 14.46 28.41 -6.17
N GLN A 677 15.06 27.50 -5.36
CA GLN A 677 16.39 26.94 -5.64
C GLN A 677 16.41 26.04 -6.87
N TYR A 678 15.30 25.37 -7.18
CA TYR A 678 15.20 24.50 -8.35
C TYR A 678 15.00 25.30 -9.65
N GLN A 679 14.26 26.42 -9.62
CA GLN A 679 14.14 27.34 -10.76
C GLN A 679 15.51 27.85 -11.22
N VAL A 680 16.40 28.24 -10.29
CA VAL A 680 17.77 28.69 -10.60
C VAL A 680 18.59 27.58 -11.29
N TYR A 681 18.38 26.32 -10.95
CA TYR A 681 18.98 25.18 -11.68
C TYR A 681 18.32 25.01 -13.06
N ASP A 682 17.00 25.09 -13.14
CA ASP A 682 16.22 24.86 -14.35
C ASP A 682 16.58 25.87 -15.45
N ASP A 683 16.68 27.16 -15.12
CA ASP A 683 17.08 28.22 -16.04
C ASP A 683 18.54 28.05 -16.54
N SER A 684 19.39 27.33 -15.79
CA SER A 684 20.75 27.00 -16.21
C SER A 684 20.84 25.80 -17.16
N VAL A 685 19.80 24.95 -17.23
CA VAL A 685 19.79 23.73 -18.06
C VAL A 685 18.78 23.72 -19.20
N LEU A 686 17.74 24.57 -19.17
CA LEU A 686 16.76 24.70 -20.26
C LEU A 686 17.46 24.95 -21.60
N GLY A 687 17.18 24.10 -22.59
CA GLY A 687 17.78 24.21 -23.93
C GLY A 687 19.30 23.99 -24.02
N MET A 688 19.96 23.51 -22.96
CA MET A 688 21.43 23.31 -22.93
C MET A 688 21.95 22.35 -24.02
N TYR A 689 21.08 21.48 -24.57
CA TYR A 689 21.34 20.59 -25.70
C TYR A 689 20.43 20.90 -26.91
N GLY A 690 20.21 22.19 -27.21
CA GLY A 690 19.37 22.66 -28.31
C GLY A 690 17.89 22.80 -27.89
N PRO A 691 16.92 22.13 -28.52
CA PRO A 691 15.51 22.20 -28.10
C PRO A 691 15.20 21.37 -26.83
N ARG A 692 16.23 20.93 -26.09
CA ARG A 692 16.12 20.09 -24.89
C ARG A 692 17.23 20.39 -23.87
N PRO A 693 17.03 20.09 -22.57
CA PRO A 693 15.75 19.68 -21.97
C PRO A 693 14.72 20.83 -22.04
N ASN A 694 13.45 20.47 -22.19
CA ASN A 694 12.34 21.43 -22.21
C ASN A 694 11.58 21.42 -20.87
N VAL A 695 10.77 22.47 -20.61
CA VAL A 695 10.02 22.67 -19.35
C VAL A 695 9.32 21.39 -18.84
N ARG A 696 8.72 20.57 -19.72
CA ARG A 696 8.06 19.31 -19.30
C ARG A 696 9.05 18.23 -18.84
N GLU A 697 10.23 18.15 -19.45
CA GLU A 697 11.29 17.22 -19.02
C GLU A 697 11.89 17.66 -17.68
N VAL A 698 12.06 18.97 -17.51
CA VAL A 698 12.68 19.61 -16.33
C VAL A 698 11.76 19.60 -15.10
N VAL A 699 10.47 19.90 -15.26
CA VAL A 699 9.47 19.97 -14.16
C VAL A 699 8.95 18.58 -13.73
N LYS A 700 9.14 17.54 -14.55
CA LYS A 700 8.66 16.17 -14.28
C LYS A 700 8.97 15.63 -12.87
N PRO A 701 10.16 15.84 -12.26
CA PRO A 701 10.45 15.42 -10.88
C PRO A 701 9.56 16.09 -9.82
N LEU A 702 9.21 17.37 -10.03
CA LEU A 702 8.42 18.17 -9.08
C LEU A 702 6.97 17.68 -8.95
N LEU A 703 6.47 16.88 -9.91
CA LEU A 703 5.11 16.35 -9.89
C LEU A 703 4.83 15.46 -8.65
N GLY A 704 5.83 15.06 -7.87
CA GLY A 704 5.65 14.41 -6.56
C GLY A 704 5.64 15.35 -5.35
N LEU A 705 6.08 16.61 -5.46
CA LEU A 705 6.41 17.49 -4.32
C LEU A 705 5.24 17.74 -3.35
N PHE A 706 4.02 17.78 -3.88
CA PHE A 706 2.78 18.02 -3.15
C PHE A 706 1.97 16.73 -2.88
N HIS A 707 2.59 15.55 -2.84
CA HIS A 707 1.87 14.28 -2.62
C HIS A 707 0.99 14.30 -1.36
N ALA A 708 -0.26 13.83 -1.51
CA ALA A 708 -1.32 13.85 -0.49
C ALA A 708 -1.72 15.24 0.05
N GLU A 709 -1.10 16.33 -0.40
CA GLU A 709 -1.45 17.69 0.04
C GLU A 709 -2.78 18.17 -0.59
N PRO A 710 -3.48 19.13 0.07
CA PRO A 710 -4.62 19.82 -0.52
C PRO A 710 -4.32 20.40 -1.90
N ARG A 711 -5.32 20.39 -2.79
CA ARG A 711 -5.28 20.95 -4.16
C ARG A 711 -4.21 20.41 -5.13
N ASN A 712 -3.33 19.48 -4.73
CA ASN A 712 -2.35 18.82 -5.62
C ASN A 712 -2.93 18.35 -6.98
N VAL A 713 -4.16 17.81 -7.00
CA VAL A 713 -4.84 17.40 -8.24
C VAL A 713 -5.17 18.59 -9.15
N MET A 714 -5.58 19.73 -8.58
CA MET A 714 -5.84 20.96 -9.33
C MET A 714 -4.54 21.55 -9.88
N TRP A 715 -3.50 21.62 -9.05
CA TRP A 715 -2.16 22.03 -9.45
C TRP A 715 -1.67 21.22 -10.66
N LYS A 716 -1.78 19.88 -10.62
CA LYS A 716 -1.40 19.02 -11.75
C LYS A 716 -2.17 19.29 -13.03
N HIS A 717 -3.49 19.48 -12.95
CA HIS A 717 -4.29 19.85 -14.11
C HIS A 717 -3.88 21.22 -14.69
N LYS A 718 -3.47 22.17 -13.83
CA LYS A 718 -2.98 23.48 -14.26
C LYS A 718 -1.57 23.40 -14.86
N VAL A 719 -0.67 22.58 -14.31
CA VAL A 719 0.65 22.27 -14.90
C VAL A 719 0.51 21.61 -16.29
N ASP A 720 -0.38 20.62 -16.44
CA ASP A 720 -0.68 20.01 -17.74
C ASP A 720 -1.30 21.00 -18.74
N ALA A 721 -2.04 22.01 -18.26
CA ALA A 721 -2.55 23.10 -19.08
C ALA A 721 -1.43 24.09 -19.50
N ALA A 722 -0.58 24.50 -18.55
CA ALA A 722 0.52 25.45 -18.70
C ALA A 722 1.64 24.94 -19.64
N PHE A 723 1.91 23.63 -19.65
CA PHE A 723 2.81 22.96 -20.60
C PHE A 723 2.45 23.13 -22.10
N ARG A 724 1.40 23.89 -22.45
CA ARG A 724 1.01 24.21 -23.83
C ARG A 724 1.51 25.58 -24.29
N HIS A 725 1.88 26.47 -23.37
CA HIS A 725 2.26 27.85 -23.67
C HIS A 725 3.41 28.41 -22.83
N CYS A 726 3.67 27.88 -21.62
CA CYS A 726 4.83 28.28 -20.82
C CYS A 726 6.14 27.76 -21.43
N THR A 727 7.11 28.66 -21.60
CA THR A 727 8.43 28.38 -22.19
C THR A 727 9.57 28.40 -21.19
N THR A 728 9.38 29.00 -20.01
CA THR A 728 10.28 28.93 -18.85
C THR A 728 9.65 28.13 -17.71
N VAL A 729 10.43 27.80 -16.67
CA VAL A 729 9.89 27.23 -15.43
C VAL A 729 9.26 28.32 -14.57
N GLU A 730 9.85 29.52 -14.55
CA GLU A 730 9.33 30.73 -13.90
C GLU A 730 7.85 30.97 -14.24
N SER A 731 7.51 31.13 -15.53
CA SER A 731 6.12 31.43 -15.94
C SER A 731 5.14 30.29 -15.59
N LEU A 732 5.64 29.05 -15.55
CA LEU A 732 4.87 27.89 -15.13
C LEU A 732 4.64 27.90 -13.61
N PHE A 733 5.60 28.33 -12.80
CA PHE A 733 5.42 28.49 -11.36
C PHE A 733 4.48 29.65 -11.03
N GLU A 734 4.62 30.81 -11.67
CA GLU A 734 3.69 31.95 -11.53
C GLU A 734 2.24 31.54 -11.81
N GLU A 735 1.98 30.84 -12.92
CA GLU A 735 0.62 30.39 -13.26
C GLU A 735 0.12 29.29 -12.30
N THR A 736 0.97 28.34 -11.90
CA THR A 736 0.49 27.10 -11.27
C THR A 736 0.60 27.07 -9.74
N VAL A 737 1.66 27.62 -9.14
CA VAL A 737 1.92 27.47 -7.70
C VAL A 737 0.83 28.10 -6.83
N VAL A 738 0.13 29.13 -7.33
CA VAL A 738 -1.05 29.75 -6.71
C VAL A 738 -2.22 28.79 -6.43
N GLU A 739 -2.22 27.58 -7.01
CA GLU A 739 -3.19 26.53 -6.65
C GLU A 739 -2.89 25.91 -5.28
N ILE A 740 -1.63 25.92 -4.83
CA ILE A 740 -1.20 25.35 -3.55
C ILE A 740 -1.27 26.42 -2.46
N PRO A 741 -1.89 26.15 -1.29
CA PRO A 741 -1.92 27.12 -0.19
C PRO A 741 -0.53 27.45 0.35
N ASP A 742 -0.30 28.69 0.78
CA ASP A 742 0.96 29.11 1.42
C ASP A 742 1.29 28.27 2.67
N SER A 743 0.27 27.82 3.42
CA SER A 743 0.43 26.90 4.55
C SER A 743 1.01 25.52 4.18
N VAL A 744 1.06 25.16 2.91
CA VAL A 744 1.73 23.95 2.36
C VAL A 744 3.08 24.32 1.74
N LEU A 745 3.18 25.49 1.09
CA LEU A 745 4.42 26.00 0.47
C LEU A 745 5.49 26.34 1.53
N ASP A 746 5.09 27.01 2.60
CA ASP A 746 5.95 27.50 3.68
C ASP A 746 6.03 26.56 4.88
N SER A 747 5.36 25.40 4.80
CA SER A 747 5.58 24.32 5.76
C SER A 747 7.02 23.77 5.62
N PRO A 748 7.83 23.76 6.70
CA PRO A 748 9.14 23.13 6.69
C PRO A 748 8.99 21.60 6.78
N ILE A 749 10.11 20.88 6.65
CA ILE A 749 10.15 19.42 6.81
C ILE A 749 10.00 19.07 8.30
N THR A 750 8.77 18.97 8.80
CA THR A 750 8.48 18.41 10.13
C THR A 750 8.69 16.90 10.14
N GLU A 751 9.22 16.35 11.23
CA GLU A 751 8.97 14.94 11.56
C GLU A 751 7.46 14.68 11.48
N VAL A 752 7.03 13.58 10.85
CA VAL A 752 5.63 13.17 10.94
C VAL A 752 5.35 12.98 12.43
N PRO A 753 4.34 13.67 13.01
CA PRO A 753 4.02 13.50 14.42
C PRO A 753 3.85 12.01 14.76
N SER A 754 4.15 11.61 15.99
CA SER A 754 4.05 10.21 16.42
C SER A 754 2.62 9.66 16.51
N GLY A 755 1.66 10.31 15.85
CA GLY A 755 0.35 9.79 15.52
C GLY A 755 -0.08 10.22 14.12
N SER A 756 -1.11 9.55 13.61
CA SER A 756 -2.16 10.24 12.85
C SER A 756 -2.52 11.57 13.54
N THR A 757 -2.96 12.59 12.80
CA THR A 757 -3.60 13.78 13.38
C THR A 757 -4.66 13.31 14.38
N ASP A 758 -4.35 13.39 15.68
CA ASP A 758 -5.00 12.47 16.60
C ASP A 758 -6.44 12.91 16.79
N MET A 759 -7.32 12.04 16.28
CA MET A 759 -8.75 12.20 16.20
C MET A 759 -9.39 12.42 17.58
N PHE A 760 -8.66 12.11 18.65
CA PHE A 760 -9.10 12.16 20.04
C PHE A 760 -8.27 13.09 20.94
N ILE A 761 -7.12 13.64 20.50
CA ILE A 761 -6.22 14.47 21.36
C ILE A 761 -6.92 15.63 22.09
N LYS A 762 -7.97 16.23 21.49
CA LYS A 762 -8.73 17.34 22.09
C LYS A 762 -10.04 16.92 22.74
N VAL A 763 -10.46 15.66 22.66
CA VAL A 763 -11.77 15.18 23.15
C VAL A 763 -12.02 15.54 24.61
N LYS A 764 -11.03 15.31 25.48
CA LYS A 764 -11.12 15.63 26.93
C LYS A 764 -11.36 17.13 27.20
N SER A 765 -10.92 18.01 26.31
CA SER A 765 -11.16 19.47 26.39
C SER A 765 -12.46 19.94 25.72
N LEU A 766 -13.17 19.05 25.04
CA LEU A 766 -14.42 19.31 24.31
C LEU A 766 -15.63 18.61 24.94
N LEU A 767 -15.46 17.89 26.06
CA LEU A 767 -16.55 17.17 26.69
C LEU A 767 -17.67 18.13 27.12
N PRO A 768 -18.95 17.84 26.79
CA PRO A 768 -20.09 18.57 27.35
C PRO A 768 -20.12 18.46 28.89
N PRO A 769 -20.86 19.35 29.59
CA PRO A 769 -21.07 19.25 31.03
C PRO A 769 -21.55 17.86 31.48
N PRO A 770 -21.29 17.44 32.73
CA PRO A 770 -21.86 16.22 33.31
C PRO A 770 -23.38 16.20 33.18
N PHE A 771 -23.93 15.10 32.68
CA PHE A 771 -25.37 14.87 32.65
C PHE A 771 -25.93 14.78 34.08
N THR A 772 -27.01 15.49 34.33
CA THR A 772 -27.73 15.47 35.62
C THR A 772 -29.16 15.03 35.38
N VAL A 773 -29.52 13.82 35.81
CA VAL A 773 -30.91 13.35 35.83
C VAL A 773 -31.73 14.32 36.69
N ASN A 774 -32.83 14.85 36.14
CA ASN A 774 -33.69 15.77 36.89
C ASN A 774 -34.34 15.02 38.06
N LYS A 775 -34.25 15.57 39.28
CA LYS A 775 -34.65 14.89 40.52
C LYS A 775 -36.15 14.54 40.58
N GLU A 776 -36.97 15.20 39.77
CA GLU A 776 -38.41 14.95 39.67
C GLU A 776 -38.73 13.67 38.89
N GLU A 777 -37.94 13.28 37.88
CA GLU A 777 -38.12 11.97 37.21
C GLU A 777 -37.72 10.81 38.15
N LEU A 778 -36.73 11.03 39.04
CA LEU A 778 -36.31 10.09 40.08
C LEU A 778 -37.31 9.93 41.25
N LEU A 779 -38.40 10.70 41.26
CA LEU A 779 -39.52 10.58 42.21
C LEU A 779 -40.78 9.96 41.58
N TYR A 780 -40.73 9.61 40.29
CA TYR A 780 -41.85 9.09 39.49
C TYR A 780 -41.60 7.69 38.92
N ALA A 781 -40.46 7.07 39.24
CA ALA A 781 -40.03 5.73 38.80
C ALA A 781 -39.69 4.84 40.00
#